data_AF-A0A9P8TE27-F1
#
_entry.id   AF-A0A9P8TE27-F1
#
_cell.length_a   1.000
_cell.length_b   1.000
_cell.length_c   1.000
_cell.angle_alpha   90.00
_cell.angle_beta   90.00
_cell.angle_gamma   90.00
#
_symmetry.space_group_name_H-M   'P 1'
#
loop_
_entity.id
_entity.type
_entity.pdbx_description
1 polymer ?
#
loop_
_entity_poly.entity_id
_entity_poly.type
_entity_poly.pdbx_seq_one_letter_code
_entity_poly.pdbx_strand_id
1 'polypeptide(L)'
;MLNRISQFSKNLQDEIQRNIEESARQTTSPRPSSVEVDQDMLVNNDDNSDVTDGSLATLPDDIKVKLAKFAKYEAKYPQLLDAYKREKARNERVIQFEKILKEHTPCSSINEGEILTDYLNNLNSKNTILNEELRKASKNESVVEDLQKKIKEMEEKIEKTANIDDSTDGDVTGGEDTLKELEVKYQEQCELVKTLKTELEESTAAAEVLKKESSEIVTLKEANKTLSEELSNVKSEKQHTEELSEKADSPSKELEDTKISLSATANEKDDLVSRYDELEQELQTKTTEVENLSAKINEVQSLNSDLQAKLSAEKETSSGVVFVDETVNSSNNGNGKTTKKKNNKKKNKKGGAQQEENEKDTQHVPVVESKDTTEKEVAQVTNNSEDSNKLQLEIDELKSHHTSELSAKSDEIKSLRDMLTEVGNDLVDARDEVKSLQTKIKEMEVTSADSKEVEELSQKVQESQKKIEEMEADINDKSAKIESLQTEKRQLEESSGEEIKAKEQEISDLKKNIETLEDTIESLRSQNNKLTEEKKSLEGNLPELNRLKTLETSLTKELRDTNVKLTQRDKTIVYFEKQVKDYETLKTQLSEENNKYKKSSIELTQKLNSLNDSYNKVVLSTKKSTQDYDELKKNYQVVLDSNKSLNEKISIIQDKYESLQELKSKSSEEFDSAKRQADELSILYKEAKKRAESLDEELSESRNLLLERTRESSTIRRLLMDRDQEDSSKVNDLMYQLKTLTEERERAQSESLARLSGKQRELDQLSLRNNELEQLFNELSSNNTKLSRELETLKNEQRQLENTRKSSITENDEISQIISQLKDSLNQSERKVRDLESVNNNLKLSNRDVTLKFERLTKNYKQLSSQHKADSTNNSSVYSTRSNSVVNLASTVSTSDQSVDEKVAYIKNVLLGFLEHKDQRIQLLPVISMLLGLERSEEKRLLTSISS
;
A
#
# COMPACT_ATOMS: atom_id res chain seq x y z
N MET A 1 48.57 -84.18 -3.35
CA MET A 1 47.55 -83.72 -4.32
C MET A 1 46.89 -82.41 -3.89
N LEU A 2 46.41 -82.27 -2.65
CA LEU A 2 45.68 -81.09 -2.13
C LEU A 2 46.22 -79.71 -2.59
N ASN A 3 47.53 -79.45 -2.51
CA ASN A 3 48.09 -78.15 -2.94
C ASN A 3 47.83 -77.83 -4.43
N ARG A 4 47.76 -78.83 -5.33
CA ARG A 4 47.36 -78.61 -6.73
C ARG A 4 45.88 -78.30 -6.88
N ILE A 5 45.02 -78.87 -6.02
CA ILE A 5 43.57 -78.57 -5.99
C ILE A 5 43.35 -77.14 -5.50
N SER A 6 44.08 -76.71 -4.46
CA SER A 6 44.08 -75.32 -3.99
C SER A 6 44.56 -74.33 -5.06
N GLN A 7 45.65 -74.64 -5.78
CA GLN A 7 46.11 -73.85 -6.91
C GLN A 7 45.09 -73.80 -8.06
N PHE A 8 44.42 -74.92 -8.38
CA PHE A 8 43.39 -74.95 -9.42
C PHE A 8 42.15 -74.13 -9.03
N SER A 9 41.70 -74.22 -7.77
CA SER A 9 40.62 -73.38 -7.23
C SER A 9 40.96 -71.89 -7.27
N LYS A 10 42.22 -71.54 -7.00
CA LYS A 10 42.66 -70.14 -7.02
C LYS A 10 42.75 -69.59 -8.45
N ASN A 11 43.36 -70.33 -9.38
CA ASN A 11 43.37 -69.95 -10.80
C ASN A 11 41.95 -69.79 -11.36
N LEU A 12 41.01 -70.65 -10.97
CA LEU A 12 39.60 -70.56 -11.38
C LEU A 12 38.93 -69.28 -10.82
N GLN A 13 39.19 -68.91 -9.57
CA GLN A 13 38.71 -67.63 -9.01
C GLN A 13 39.35 -66.43 -9.74
N ASP A 14 40.64 -66.48 -10.02
CA ASP A 14 41.35 -65.41 -10.74
C ASP A 14 40.83 -65.25 -12.19
N GLU A 15 40.48 -66.35 -12.89
CA GLU A 15 39.83 -66.30 -14.21
C GLU A 15 38.38 -65.78 -14.16
N ILE A 16 37.60 -66.15 -13.14
CA ILE A 16 36.24 -65.63 -12.94
C ILE A 16 36.29 -64.12 -12.66
N GLN A 17 37.17 -63.68 -11.78
CA GLN A 17 37.35 -62.26 -11.45
C GLN A 17 37.75 -61.44 -12.69
N ARG A 18 38.64 -61.99 -13.52
CA ARG A 18 39.11 -61.35 -14.76
C ARG A 18 38.01 -61.21 -15.82
N ASN A 19 37.15 -62.21 -15.99
CA ASN A 19 35.98 -62.13 -16.87
C ASN A 19 34.97 -61.07 -16.40
N ILE A 20 34.82 -60.89 -15.08
CA ILE A 20 33.96 -59.85 -14.49
C ILE A 20 34.53 -58.45 -14.77
N GLU A 21 35.84 -58.25 -14.57
CA GLU A 21 36.51 -56.97 -14.88
C GLU A 21 36.54 -56.63 -16.38
N GLU A 22 36.64 -57.64 -17.26
CA GLU A 22 36.61 -57.44 -18.71
C GLU A 22 35.18 -57.12 -19.21
N SER A 23 34.16 -57.76 -18.63
CA SER A 23 32.75 -57.45 -18.88
C SER A 23 32.37 -56.03 -18.46
N ALA A 24 32.95 -55.53 -17.35
CA ALA A 24 32.67 -54.19 -16.82
C ALA A 24 33.21 -53.03 -17.67
N ARG A 25 34.00 -53.29 -18.72
CA ARG A 25 34.66 -52.26 -19.54
C ARG A 25 33.95 -51.89 -20.85
N GLN A 26 32.84 -52.52 -21.20
CA GLN A 26 32.18 -52.32 -22.51
C GLN A 26 30.87 -51.51 -22.50
N THR A 27 30.43 -50.94 -21.37
CA THR A 27 29.15 -50.21 -21.28
C THR A 27 29.31 -48.74 -20.90
N THR A 28 29.51 -47.87 -21.89
CA THR A 28 29.46 -46.40 -21.71
C THR A 28 28.67 -45.71 -22.84
N SER A 29 27.57 -45.04 -22.48
CA SER A 29 26.72 -44.15 -23.30
C SER A 29 25.90 -44.76 -24.47
N PRO A 30 24.80 -44.13 -24.92
CA PRO A 30 23.79 -43.38 -24.15
C PRO A 30 22.30 -43.67 -24.56
N ARG A 31 21.35 -42.93 -23.96
CA ARG A 31 19.90 -42.76 -24.31
C ARG A 31 19.63 -42.66 -25.84
N PRO A 32 18.42 -42.98 -26.38
CA PRO A 32 17.13 -42.33 -25.98
C PRO A 32 15.87 -43.27 -26.01
N SER A 33 14.83 -43.08 -25.18
CA SER A 33 13.55 -42.32 -25.36
C SER A 33 12.32 -43.05 -25.98
N SER A 34 11.21 -43.01 -25.23
CA SER A 34 9.81 -42.73 -25.66
C SER A 34 8.96 -43.70 -26.51
N VAL A 35 7.65 -43.60 -26.23
CA VAL A 35 6.44 -44.03 -26.97
C VAL A 35 5.90 -45.46 -26.76
N GLU A 36 4.70 -45.45 -26.18
CA GLU A 36 3.54 -46.36 -26.19
C GLU A 36 3.35 -47.33 -27.38
N VAL A 37 2.56 -48.39 -27.19
CA VAL A 37 1.23 -48.60 -27.83
C VAL A 37 0.56 -49.89 -27.32
N ASP A 38 -0.78 -49.88 -27.38
CA ASP A 38 -1.74 -50.78 -26.74
C ASP A 38 -1.97 -52.18 -27.36
N GLN A 39 -2.63 -53.01 -26.54
CA GLN A 39 -3.73 -53.96 -26.82
C GLN A 39 -3.71 -55.00 -27.97
N ASP A 40 -3.80 -56.27 -27.52
CA ASP A 40 -4.83 -57.26 -27.84
C ASP A 40 -4.97 -57.95 -29.23
N MET A 41 -5.72 -59.06 -29.14
CA MET A 41 -6.33 -59.90 -30.19
C MET A 41 -5.45 -60.81 -31.06
N LEU A 42 -5.36 -62.05 -30.56
CA LEU A 42 -5.40 -63.29 -31.33
C LEU A 42 -6.25 -63.23 -32.62
N VAL A 43 -5.77 -63.82 -33.71
CA VAL A 43 -6.49 -64.85 -34.51
C VAL A 43 -5.45 -65.78 -35.18
N ASN A 44 -5.82 -67.04 -35.40
CA ASN A 44 -5.03 -68.11 -36.03
C ASN A 44 -4.58 -67.79 -37.46
N ASN A 45 -3.57 -68.53 -37.95
CA ASN A 45 -3.76 -69.46 -39.08
C ASN A 45 -2.52 -70.38 -39.23
N ASP A 46 -2.76 -71.69 -39.27
CA ASP A 46 -1.86 -72.64 -39.93
C ASP A 46 -2.15 -72.60 -41.44
N ASP A 47 -1.13 -72.35 -42.27
CA ASP A 47 -0.74 -73.22 -43.40
C ASP A 47 0.28 -72.56 -44.36
N ASN A 48 1.09 -73.40 -44.99
CA ASN A 48 1.94 -73.16 -46.18
C ASN A 48 2.88 -71.94 -46.19
N SER A 49 4.17 -72.22 -45.96
CA SER A 49 5.27 -71.52 -46.63
C SER A 49 5.95 -72.44 -47.66
N ASP A 50 5.65 -72.23 -48.94
CA ASP A 50 6.43 -72.74 -50.07
C ASP A 50 6.98 -71.56 -50.90
N VAL A 51 8.07 -71.81 -51.61
CA VAL A 51 8.75 -70.94 -52.58
C VAL A 51 9.32 -69.61 -52.04
N THR A 52 10.66 -69.56 -51.86
CA THR A 52 11.59 -68.65 -52.61
C THR A 52 13.01 -68.61 -51.99
N ASP A 53 13.68 -69.75 -51.85
CA ASP A 53 15.10 -69.79 -51.42
C ASP A 53 16.05 -69.37 -52.57
N GLY A 54 16.09 -68.07 -52.86
CA GLY A 54 16.77 -67.51 -54.04
C GLY A 54 17.70 -66.32 -53.81
N SER A 55 17.64 -65.64 -52.65
CA SER A 55 18.34 -64.36 -52.44
C SER A 55 19.53 -64.41 -51.46
N LEU A 56 19.82 -65.53 -50.80
CA LEU A 56 20.92 -65.63 -49.82
C LEU A 56 22.30 -65.92 -50.44
N ALA A 57 22.35 -66.41 -51.68
CA ALA A 57 23.59 -66.91 -52.29
C ALA A 57 24.65 -65.83 -52.56
N THR A 58 24.24 -64.60 -52.86
CA THR A 58 25.08 -63.52 -53.40
C THR A 58 25.73 -62.60 -52.36
N LEU A 59 25.39 -62.72 -51.07
CA LEU A 59 25.98 -61.87 -50.03
C LEU A 59 27.41 -62.33 -49.64
N PRO A 60 28.31 -61.42 -49.23
CA PRO A 60 29.63 -61.79 -48.68
C PRO A 60 29.54 -62.75 -47.49
N ASP A 61 30.49 -63.67 -47.36
CA ASP A 61 30.39 -64.77 -46.39
C ASP A 61 30.40 -64.32 -44.93
N ASP A 62 31.06 -63.20 -44.58
CA ASP A 62 30.93 -62.58 -43.24
C ASP A 62 29.50 -62.14 -42.94
N ILE A 63 28.76 -61.68 -43.96
CA ILE A 63 27.36 -61.28 -43.84
C ILE A 63 26.47 -62.52 -43.80
N LYS A 64 26.77 -63.57 -44.60
CA LYS A 64 26.10 -64.88 -44.48
C LYS A 64 26.29 -65.49 -43.09
N VAL A 65 27.49 -65.42 -42.49
CA VAL A 65 27.77 -65.92 -41.13
C VAL A 65 27.07 -65.09 -40.06
N LYS A 66 26.97 -63.76 -40.24
CA LYS A 66 26.17 -62.90 -39.35
C LYS A 66 24.67 -63.19 -39.48
N LEU A 67 24.12 -63.31 -40.70
CA LEU A 67 22.72 -63.70 -40.94
C LEU A 67 22.43 -65.10 -40.40
N ALA A 68 23.33 -66.08 -40.56
CA ALA A 68 23.18 -67.41 -39.98
C ALA A 68 23.32 -67.44 -38.45
N LYS A 69 23.89 -66.39 -37.82
CA LYS A 69 23.81 -66.16 -36.37
C LYS A 69 22.49 -65.47 -36.00
N PHE A 70 22.06 -64.45 -36.74
CA PHE A 70 20.77 -63.79 -36.52
C PHE A 70 19.60 -64.76 -36.67
N ALA A 71 19.51 -65.56 -37.73
CA ALA A 71 18.51 -66.62 -37.88
C ALA A 71 18.54 -67.65 -36.73
N LYS A 72 19.71 -67.90 -36.11
CA LYS A 72 19.84 -68.75 -34.91
C LYS A 72 19.43 -68.05 -33.61
N TYR A 73 19.45 -66.73 -33.55
CA TYR A 73 18.90 -65.94 -32.44
C TYR A 73 17.39 -65.74 -32.63
N GLU A 74 16.94 -65.49 -33.84
CA GLU A 74 15.54 -65.37 -34.28
C GLU A 74 14.78 -66.67 -34.04
N ALA A 75 15.33 -67.84 -34.42
CA ALA A 75 14.75 -69.14 -34.07
C ALA A 75 14.75 -69.44 -32.56
N LYS A 76 15.64 -68.80 -31.78
CA LYS A 76 15.69 -68.93 -30.31
C LYS A 76 14.84 -67.90 -29.59
N TYR A 77 14.45 -66.80 -30.23
CA TYR A 77 13.73 -65.72 -29.57
C TYR A 77 12.30 -66.13 -29.17
N PRO A 78 11.49 -66.80 -30.03
CA PRO A 78 10.23 -67.42 -29.62
C PRO A 78 10.43 -68.47 -28.52
N GLN A 79 11.48 -69.30 -28.59
CA GLN A 79 11.76 -70.31 -27.56
C GLN A 79 12.07 -69.67 -26.21
N LEU A 80 12.83 -68.58 -26.19
CA LEU A 80 13.16 -67.81 -24.99
C LEU A 80 11.96 -67.01 -24.47
N LEU A 81 11.15 -66.44 -25.37
CA LEU A 81 9.91 -65.73 -25.03
C LEU A 81 8.87 -66.69 -24.44
N ASP A 82 8.73 -67.90 -24.99
CA ASP A 82 7.82 -68.92 -24.45
C ASP A 82 8.37 -69.58 -23.20
N ALA A 83 9.69 -69.66 -23.01
CA ALA A 83 10.29 -70.02 -21.74
C ALA A 83 10.01 -68.94 -20.69
N TYR A 84 10.15 -67.65 -21.03
CA TYR A 84 9.84 -66.52 -20.16
C TYR A 84 8.34 -66.45 -19.81
N LYS A 85 7.43 -66.63 -20.79
CA LYS A 85 5.98 -66.75 -20.54
C LYS A 85 5.67 -67.92 -19.61
N ARG A 86 6.29 -69.10 -19.83
CA ARG A 86 6.12 -70.27 -18.96
C ARG A 86 6.63 -70.01 -17.55
N GLU A 87 7.79 -69.37 -17.40
CA GLU A 87 8.35 -69.08 -16.07
C GLU A 87 7.60 -67.95 -15.37
N LYS A 88 7.06 -66.95 -16.09
CA LYS A 88 6.13 -65.95 -15.53
C LYS A 88 4.84 -66.61 -15.06
N ALA A 89 4.21 -67.45 -15.89
CA ALA A 89 3.00 -68.18 -15.53
C ALA A 89 3.24 -69.25 -14.44
N ARG A 90 4.48 -69.71 -14.26
CA ARG A 90 4.91 -70.52 -13.12
C ARG A 90 5.05 -69.67 -11.86
N ASN A 91 5.68 -68.49 -11.96
CA ASN A 91 5.84 -67.56 -10.85
C ASN A 91 4.49 -67.03 -10.34
N GLU A 92 3.54 -66.75 -11.23
CA GLU A 92 2.15 -66.40 -10.88
C GLU A 92 1.47 -67.53 -10.08
N ARG A 93 1.68 -68.81 -10.46
CA ARG A 93 1.21 -69.96 -9.68
C ARG A 93 1.96 -70.12 -8.35
N VAL A 94 3.25 -69.79 -8.29
CA VAL A 94 4.02 -69.78 -7.03
C VAL A 94 3.48 -68.70 -6.09
N ILE A 95 3.16 -67.51 -6.58
CA ILE A 95 2.54 -66.42 -5.78
C ILE A 95 1.16 -66.85 -5.26
N GLN A 96 0.33 -67.50 -6.11
CA GLN A 96 -0.95 -68.08 -5.68
C GLN A 96 -0.75 -69.16 -4.60
N PHE A 97 0.23 -70.04 -4.77
CA PHE A 97 0.56 -71.10 -3.81
C PHE A 97 1.13 -70.55 -2.50
N GLU A 98 2.00 -69.54 -2.53
CA GLU A 98 2.48 -68.86 -1.32
C GLU A 98 1.35 -68.16 -0.56
N LYS A 99 0.36 -67.59 -1.26
CA LYS A 99 -0.82 -67.02 -0.62
C LYS A 99 -1.64 -68.12 0.09
N ILE A 100 -1.89 -69.24 -0.58
CA ILE A 100 -2.58 -70.41 0.00
C ILE A 100 -1.81 -70.98 1.20
N LEU A 101 -0.48 -71.04 1.13
CA LEU A 101 0.37 -71.43 2.27
C LEU A 101 0.20 -70.46 3.45
N LYS A 102 0.26 -69.15 3.22
CA LYS A 102 0.07 -68.12 4.27
C LYS A 102 -1.30 -68.19 4.95
N GLU A 103 -2.33 -68.63 4.22
CA GLU A 103 -3.71 -68.74 4.73
C GLU A 103 -3.96 -70.07 5.49
N HIS A 104 -3.21 -71.14 5.18
CA HIS A 104 -3.41 -72.48 5.76
C HIS A 104 -2.23 -73.03 6.58
N THR A 105 -1.13 -72.31 6.72
CA THR A 105 0.11 -72.75 7.42
C THR A 105 0.87 -71.52 7.94
N PRO A 106 1.57 -71.59 9.09
CA PRO A 106 2.37 -70.47 9.63
C PRO A 106 3.62 -70.09 8.80
N CYS A 107 3.71 -70.42 7.51
CA CYS A 107 4.86 -70.15 6.65
C CYS A 107 4.66 -68.89 5.80
N SER A 108 5.67 -68.02 5.77
CA SER A 108 5.67 -66.73 5.07
C SER A 108 6.28 -66.77 3.67
N SER A 109 6.92 -67.87 3.27
CA SER A 109 7.39 -68.11 1.90
C SER A 109 7.59 -69.60 1.61
N ILE A 110 7.60 -69.99 0.33
CA ILE A 110 7.95 -71.33 -0.14
C ILE A 110 9.38 -71.77 0.28
N ASN A 111 10.26 -70.81 0.60
CA ASN A 111 11.61 -71.09 1.12
C ASN A 111 11.60 -71.64 2.57
N GLU A 112 10.50 -71.50 3.32
CA GLU A 112 10.39 -71.94 4.72
C GLU A 112 9.91 -73.40 4.85
N GLY A 113 10.33 -74.26 3.92
CA GLY A 113 9.83 -75.64 3.78
C GLY A 113 10.00 -76.51 5.04
N GLU A 114 11.05 -76.28 5.84
CA GLU A 114 11.27 -76.98 7.11
C GLU A 114 10.16 -76.67 8.14
N ILE A 115 9.70 -75.42 8.20
CA ILE A 115 8.61 -74.98 9.10
C ILE A 115 7.28 -75.61 8.68
N LEU A 116 7.03 -75.75 7.37
CA LEU A 116 5.87 -76.48 6.85
C LEU A 116 5.94 -77.97 7.23
N THR A 117 7.11 -78.60 7.13
CA THR A 117 7.26 -80.01 7.55
C THR A 117 7.08 -80.18 9.05
N ASP A 118 7.60 -79.29 9.89
CA ASP A 118 7.39 -79.36 11.35
C ASP A 118 5.92 -79.08 11.73
N TYR A 119 5.23 -78.17 11.04
CA TYR A 119 3.78 -77.97 11.21
C TYR A 119 2.98 -79.23 10.86
N LEU A 120 3.26 -79.85 9.70
CA LEU A 120 2.60 -81.09 9.28
C LEU A 120 2.95 -82.28 10.20
N ASN A 121 4.19 -82.37 10.69
CA ASN A 121 4.61 -83.39 11.66
C ASN A 121 3.93 -83.18 13.03
N ASN A 122 3.75 -81.94 13.47
CA ASN A 122 3.01 -81.60 14.68
C ASN A 122 1.51 -81.95 14.52
N LEU A 123 0.91 -81.60 13.38
CA LEU A 123 -0.49 -81.90 13.08
C LEU A 123 -0.74 -83.42 12.95
N ASN A 124 0.17 -84.16 12.32
CA ASN A 124 0.16 -85.63 12.32
C ASN A 124 0.33 -86.20 13.72
N SER A 125 1.27 -85.69 14.53
CA SER A 125 1.48 -86.13 15.93
C SER A 125 0.24 -85.88 16.78
N LYS A 126 -0.42 -84.74 16.61
CA LYS A 126 -1.69 -84.40 17.25
C LYS A 126 -2.80 -85.35 16.80
N ASN A 127 -2.82 -85.74 15.53
CA ASN A 127 -3.79 -86.70 14.99
C ASN A 127 -3.52 -88.14 15.49
N THR A 128 -2.26 -88.58 15.60
CA THR A 128 -1.92 -89.88 16.20
C THR A 128 -2.24 -89.92 17.69
N ILE A 129 -1.93 -88.86 18.44
CA ILE A 129 -2.31 -88.73 19.86
C ILE A 129 -3.84 -88.76 20.00
N LEU A 130 -4.59 -88.00 19.20
CA LEU A 130 -6.05 -87.97 19.27
C LEU A 130 -6.67 -89.33 18.90
N ASN A 131 -6.12 -90.05 17.91
CA ASN A 131 -6.52 -91.43 17.60
C ASN A 131 -6.11 -92.44 18.68
N GLU A 132 -4.99 -92.23 19.37
CA GLU A 132 -4.62 -93.03 20.54
C GLU A 132 -5.54 -92.77 21.72
N GLU A 133 -5.92 -91.53 22.00
CA GLU A 133 -6.90 -91.21 23.05
C GLU A 133 -8.30 -91.73 22.70
N LEU A 134 -8.74 -91.66 21.44
CA LEU A 134 -9.97 -92.34 20.99
C LEU A 134 -9.89 -93.87 21.18
N ARG A 135 -8.73 -94.48 20.89
CA ARG A 135 -8.50 -95.92 21.11
C ARG A 135 -8.38 -96.29 22.58
N LYS A 136 -7.86 -95.40 23.43
CA LYS A 136 -7.82 -95.57 24.90
C LYS A 136 -9.22 -95.43 25.48
N ALA A 137 -9.98 -94.42 25.07
CA ALA A 137 -11.39 -94.24 25.46
C ALA A 137 -12.23 -95.48 25.09
N SER A 138 -12.18 -95.92 23.84
CA SER A 138 -12.91 -97.12 23.37
C SER A 138 -12.44 -98.42 24.05
N LYS A 139 -11.15 -98.54 24.40
CA LYS A 139 -10.67 -99.66 25.23
C LYS A 139 -11.17 -99.57 26.66
N ASN A 140 -11.14 -98.39 27.27
CA ASN A 140 -11.64 -98.15 28.62
C ASN A 140 -13.15 -98.44 28.70
N GLU A 141 -13.90 -98.13 27.66
CA GLU A 141 -15.32 -98.51 27.50
C GLU A 141 -15.50 -100.03 27.54
N SER A 142 -14.71 -100.81 26.78
CA SER A 142 -14.73 -102.28 26.86
C SER A 142 -14.27 -102.84 28.23
N VAL A 143 -13.32 -102.18 28.90
CA VAL A 143 -12.87 -102.56 30.26
C VAL A 143 -13.95 -102.25 31.28
N VAL A 144 -14.72 -101.16 31.12
CA VAL A 144 -15.88 -100.85 31.96
C VAL A 144 -17.00 -101.88 31.76
N GLU A 145 -17.27 -102.34 30.54
CA GLU A 145 -18.21 -103.45 30.33
C GLU A 145 -17.76 -104.74 31.03
N ASP A 146 -16.49 -105.13 30.92
CA ASP A 146 -15.97 -106.35 31.54
C ASP A 146 -15.88 -106.24 33.08
N LEU A 147 -15.66 -105.04 33.62
CA LEU A 147 -15.79 -104.78 35.05
C LEU A 147 -17.26 -104.84 35.50
N GLN A 148 -18.21 -104.31 34.73
CA GLN A 148 -19.64 -104.43 35.04
C GLN A 148 -20.14 -105.88 35.00
N LYS A 149 -19.64 -106.71 34.06
CA LYS A 149 -19.90 -108.16 34.04
C LYS A 149 -19.36 -108.83 35.32
N LYS A 150 -18.12 -108.52 35.71
CA LYS A 150 -17.48 -109.06 36.92
C LYS A 150 -18.14 -108.61 38.22
N ILE A 151 -18.62 -107.37 38.29
CA ILE A 151 -19.38 -106.86 39.44
C ILE A 151 -20.68 -107.65 39.59
N LYS A 152 -21.47 -107.80 38.51
CA LYS A 152 -22.68 -108.63 38.53
C LYS A 152 -22.43 -110.09 38.91
N GLU A 153 -21.37 -110.68 38.37
CA GLU A 153 -20.93 -112.03 38.75
C GLU A 153 -20.55 -112.15 40.24
N MET A 154 -20.08 -111.09 40.88
CA MET A 154 -19.71 -111.08 42.30
C MET A 154 -20.92 -110.80 43.19
N GLU A 155 -21.82 -109.90 42.77
CA GLU A 155 -23.13 -109.69 43.40
C GLU A 155 -23.94 -111.00 43.42
N GLU A 156 -24.04 -111.70 42.28
CA GLU A 156 -24.73 -112.99 42.15
C GLU A 156 -24.03 -114.15 42.90
N LYS A 157 -22.78 -113.98 43.35
CA LYS A 157 -22.07 -114.92 44.24
C LYS A 157 -22.33 -114.58 45.71
N ILE A 158 -22.34 -113.29 46.07
CA ILE A 158 -22.66 -112.79 47.42
C ILE A 158 -24.09 -113.19 47.81
N GLU A 159 -25.06 -113.03 46.91
CA GLU A 159 -26.46 -113.42 47.11
C GLU A 159 -26.62 -114.94 47.34
N LYS A 160 -25.74 -115.76 46.76
CA LYS A 160 -25.73 -117.22 46.96
C LYS A 160 -25.02 -117.64 48.26
N THR A 161 -24.01 -116.89 48.71
CA THR A 161 -23.38 -117.14 50.02
C THR A 161 -24.22 -116.66 51.21
N ALA A 162 -25.15 -115.73 51.01
CA ALA A 162 -26.02 -115.21 52.07
C ALA A 162 -27.21 -116.13 52.43
N ASN A 163 -27.34 -117.29 51.79
CA ASN A 163 -28.49 -118.19 51.90
C ASN A 163 -28.14 -119.61 52.42
N ILE A 164 -27.04 -119.75 53.18
CA ILE A 164 -26.65 -121.01 53.83
C ILE A 164 -26.36 -120.77 55.32
N ASP A 165 -27.44 -120.63 56.07
CA ASP A 165 -27.47 -120.86 57.52
C ASP A 165 -27.87 -122.33 57.80
N ASP A 166 -27.64 -122.81 59.02
CA ASP A 166 -28.04 -124.13 59.55
C ASP A 166 -27.62 -125.40 58.76
N SER A 167 -26.59 -126.11 59.24
CA SER A 167 -26.76 -127.36 60.02
C SER A 167 -25.54 -128.32 60.02
N THR A 168 -25.40 -129.08 61.12
CA THR A 168 -24.42 -130.19 61.38
C THR A 168 -22.93 -129.82 61.28
N ASP A 169 -22.16 -129.66 62.37
CA ASP A 169 -21.93 -130.51 63.56
C ASP A 169 -21.17 -131.81 63.26
N GLY A 170 -19.97 -131.95 63.86
CA GLY A 170 -18.96 -132.95 63.49
C GLY A 170 -17.54 -132.63 63.99
N ASP A 171 -17.32 -132.84 65.29
CA ASP A 171 -16.08 -132.58 66.06
C ASP A 171 -14.76 -133.09 65.43
N VAL A 172 -13.72 -132.24 65.47
CA VAL A 172 -12.40 -132.57 66.06
C VAL A 172 -11.64 -131.28 66.39
N THR A 173 -11.07 -131.21 67.59
CA THR A 173 -10.35 -130.03 68.11
C THR A 173 -9.03 -129.74 67.38
N GLY A 174 -8.87 -128.51 66.87
CA GLY A 174 -7.63 -128.05 66.23
C GLY A 174 -7.63 -126.67 65.54
N GLY A 175 -8.75 -125.95 65.53
CA GLY A 175 -8.94 -124.77 64.67
C GLY A 175 -8.83 -123.39 65.33
N GLU A 176 -8.75 -123.26 66.65
CA GLU A 176 -8.98 -121.95 67.30
C GLU A 176 -8.01 -120.84 66.90
N ASP A 177 -6.72 -121.14 66.72
CA ASP A 177 -5.74 -120.09 66.39
C ASP A 177 -5.73 -119.75 64.89
N THR A 178 -6.03 -120.72 64.03
CA THR A 178 -6.22 -120.47 62.58
C THR A 178 -7.52 -119.73 62.30
N LEU A 179 -8.58 -119.95 63.09
CA LEU A 179 -9.80 -119.15 63.01
C LEU A 179 -9.53 -117.69 63.39
N LYS A 180 -8.82 -117.43 64.50
CA LYS A 180 -8.46 -116.06 64.93
C LYS A 180 -7.59 -115.34 63.90
N GLU A 181 -6.63 -116.04 63.27
CA GLU A 181 -5.80 -115.45 62.22
C GLU A 181 -6.57 -115.18 60.91
N LEU A 182 -7.58 -115.99 60.59
CA LEU A 182 -8.54 -115.74 59.50
C LEU A 182 -9.51 -114.61 59.83
N GLU A 183 -10.01 -114.53 61.06
CA GLU A 183 -10.90 -113.48 61.57
C GLU A 183 -10.24 -112.09 61.47
N VAL A 184 -8.97 -111.98 61.90
CA VAL A 184 -8.19 -110.73 61.76
C VAL A 184 -8.00 -110.37 60.29
N LYS A 185 -7.59 -111.32 59.42
CA LYS A 185 -7.41 -111.06 57.98
C LYS A 185 -8.73 -110.74 57.27
N TYR A 186 -9.85 -111.29 57.73
CA TYR A 186 -11.18 -110.97 57.25
C TYR A 186 -11.62 -109.57 57.68
N GLN A 187 -11.28 -109.14 58.90
CA GLN A 187 -11.52 -107.77 59.38
C GLN A 187 -10.64 -106.75 58.64
N GLU A 188 -9.34 -107.02 58.47
CA GLU A 188 -8.43 -106.20 57.64
C GLU A 188 -8.93 -106.07 56.19
N GLN A 189 -9.39 -107.16 55.58
CA GLN A 189 -10.00 -107.13 54.25
C GLN A 189 -11.35 -106.38 54.24
N CYS A 190 -12.17 -106.49 55.29
CA CYS A 190 -13.40 -105.72 55.43
C CYS A 190 -13.14 -104.21 55.59
N GLU A 191 -12.05 -103.79 56.23
CA GLU A 191 -11.67 -102.37 56.29
C GLU A 191 -11.10 -101.87 54.97
N LEU A 192 -10.24 -102.66 54.30
CA LEU A 192 -9.74 -102.34 52.96
C LEU A 192 -10.87 -102.27 51.91
N VAL A 193 -11.88 -103.14 52.02
CA VAL A 193 -13.08 -103.09 51.16
C VAL A 193 -13.98 -101.89 51.49
N LYS A 194 -13.99 -101.39 52.73
CA LYS A 194 -14.67 -100.13 53.08
C LYS A 194 -13.96 -98.91 52.49
N THR A 195 -12.63 -98.80 52.63
CA THR A 195 -11.88 -97.66 52.06
C THR A 195 -11.95 -97.66 50.54
N LEU A 196 -11.78 -98.83 49.90
CA LEU A 196 -11.94 -98.98 48.45
C LEU A 196 -13.39 -98.72 48.00
N LYS A 197 -14.41 -98.99 48.83
CA LYS A 197 -15.79 -98.58 48.54
C LYS A 197 -15.96 -97.06 48.61
N THR A 198 -15.42 -96.38 49.63
CA THR A 198 -15.53 -94.91 49.70
C THR A 198 -14.78 -94.23 48.56
N GLU A 199 -13.59 -94.71 48.18
CA GLU A 199 -12.87 -94.21 47.01
C GLU A 199 -13.61 -94.50 45.70
N LEU A 200 -14.29 -95.65 45.59
CA LEU A 200 -15.14 -95.99 44.44
C LEU A 200 -16.42 -95.15 44.39
N GLU A 201 -17.03 -94.83 45.53
CA GLU A 201 -18.22 -93.96 45.63
C GLU A 201 -17.87 -92.50 45.29
N GLU A 202 -16.73 -91.97 45.75
CA GLU A 202 -16.22 -90.66 45.33
C GLU A 202 -15.84 -90.64 43.84
N SER A 203 -15.17 -91.68 43.34
CA SER A 203 -14.80 -91.81 41.92
C SER A 203 -16.01 -91.98 41.00
N THR A 204 -17.04 -92.71 41.42
CA THR A 204 -18.29 -92.84 40.65
C THR A 204 -19.16 -91.58 40.71
N ALA A 205 -19.16 -90.83 41.82
CA ALA A 205 -19.76 -89.50 41.88
C ALA A 205 -19.07 -88.51 40.92
N ALA A 206 -17.73 -88.52 40.86
CA ALA A 206 -16.97 -87.75 39.86
C ALA A 206 -17.30 -88.20 38.41
N ALA A 207 -17.44 -89.51 38.18
CA ALA A 207 -17.86 -90.04 36.89
C ALA A 207 -19.32 -89.69 36.52
N GLU A 208 -20.22 -89.51 37.49
CA GLU A 208 -21.58 -88.99 37.22
C GLU A 208 -21.59 -87.51 36.87
N VAL A 209 -20.74 -86.69 37.50
CA VAL A 209 -20.56 -85.28 37.13
C VAL A 209 -20.01 -85.19 35.70
N LEU A 210 -18.94 -85.94 35.40
CA LEU A 210 -18.39 -86.04 34.04
C LEU A 210 -19.40 -86.58 33.03
N LYS A 211 -20.31 -87.50 33.42
CA LYS A 211 -21.41 -87.94 32.54
C LYS A 211 -22.43 -86.83 32.27
N LYS A 212 -22.80 -86.02 33.28
CA LYS A 212 -23.69 -84.87 33.11
C LYS A 212 -23.05 -83.82 32.18
N GLU A 213 -21.81 -83.45 32.42
CA GLU A 213 -21.03 -82.58 31.54
C GLU A 213 -20.91 -83.18 30.12
N SER A 214 -20.70 -84.50 29.98
CA SER A 214 -20.68 -85.15 28.67
C SER A 214 -22.04 -85.10 27.95
N SER A 215 -23.17 -85.13 28.67
CA SER A 215 -24.51 -85.00 28.09
C SER A 215 -24.84 -83.57 27.68
N GLU A 216 -24.33 -82.56 28.40
CA GLU A 216 -24.37 -81.16 27.97
C GLU A 216 -23.46 -80.93 26.77
N ILE A 217 -22.28 -81.56 26.71
CA ILE A 217 -21.41 -81.54 25.53
C ILE A 217 -22.06 -82.26 24.34
N VAL A 218 -22.79 -83.37 24.53
CA VAL A 218 -23.53 -84.05 23.46
C VAL A 218 -24.68 -83.18 22.95
N THR A 219 -25.51 -82.60 23.83
CA THR A 219 -26.61 -81.71 23.39
C THR A 219 -26.09 -80.42 22.76
N LEU A 220 -24.98 -79.85 23.24
CA LEU A 220 -24.28 -78.74 22.57
C LEU A 220 -23.67 -79.16 21.23
N LYS A 221 -23.24 -80.42 21.07
CA LYS A 221 -22.70 -80.95 19.80
C LYS A 221 -23.80 -81.27 18.80
N GLU A 222 -24.98 -81.70 19.26
CA GLU A 222 -26.19 -81.81 18.45
C GLU A 222 -26.70 -80.42 18.05
N ALA A 223 -26.73 -79.45 18.97
CA ALA A 223 -27.06 -78.06 18.65
C ALA A 223 -26.04 -77.42 17.68
N ASN A 224 -24.74 -77.69 17.81
CA ASN A 224 -23.74 -77.27 16.82
C ASN A 224 -23.89 -78.04 15.49
N LYS A 225 -24.41 -79.27 15.49
CA LYS A 225 -24.72 -80.02 14.26
C LYS A 225 -25.94 -79.43 13.55
N THR A 226 -27.02 -79.12 14.27
CA THR A 226 -28.18 -78.43 13.68
C THR A 226 -27.81 -77.03 13.23
N LEU A 227 -27.01 -76.28 13.99
CA LEU A 227 -26.50 -74.96 13.57
C LEU A 227 -25.55 -75.05 12.36
N SER A 228 -24.81 -76.16 12.21
CA SER A 228 -23.98 -76.45 11.02
C SER A 228 -24.81 -76.89 9.81
N GLU A 229 -25.91 -77.60 10.02
CA GLU A 229 -26.88 -77.97 8.99
C GLU A 229 -27.71 -76.74 8.56
N GLU A 230 -28.09 -75.85 9.48
CA GLU A 230 -28.64 -74.53 9.21
C GLU A 230 -27.64 -73.63 8.48
N LEU A 231 -26.36 -73.59 8.89
CA LEU A 231 -25.30 -72.90 8.14
C LEU A 231 -25.07 -73.52 6.75
N SER A 232 -25.24 -74.82 6.58
CA SER A 232 -25.19 -75.49 5.27
C SER A 232 -26.38 -75.11 4.38
N ASN A 233 -27.57 -75.01 4.96
CA ASN A 233 -28.79 -74.58 4.27
C ASN A 233 -28.71 -73.09 3.90
N VAL A 234 -28.34 -72.22 4.84
CA VAL A 234 -28.08 -70.78 4.58
C VAL A 234 -26.95 -70.59 3.56
N LYS A 235 -25.96 -71.49 3.51
CA LYS A 235 -24.87 -71.42 2.51
C LYS A 235 -25.31 -71.89 1.11
N SER A 236 -26.26 -72.83 1.01
CA SER A 236 -26.85 -73.22 -0.27
C SER A 236 -27.95 -72.25 -0.73
N GLU A 237 -28.72 -71.65 0.18
CA GLU A 237 -29.56 -70.46 -0.10
C GLU A 237 -28.70 -69.26 -0.52
N LYS A 238 -27.53 -69.05 0.10
CA LYS A 238 -26.56 -68.04 -0.35
C LYS A 238 -26.06 -68.34 -1.77
N GLN A 239 -25.68 -69.58 -2.07
CA GLN A 239 -25.28 -69.96 -3.44
C GLN A 239 -26.43 -69.75 -4.44
N HIS A 240 -27.67 -70.08 -4.08
CA HIS A 240 -28.82 -69.89 -4.97
C HIS A 240 -29.22 -68.42 -5.14
N THR A 241 -28.89 -67.55 -4.17
CA THR A 241 -28.99 -66.08 -4.32
C THR A 241 -27.80 -65.48 -5.06
N GLU A 242 -26.61 -66.09 -5.02
CA GLU A 242 -25.47 -65.75 -5.89
C GLU A 242 -25.75 -66.12 -7.36
N GLU A 243 -26.32 -67.30 -7.65
CA GLU A 243 -26.78 -67.68 -9.01
C GLU A 243 -27.89 -66.76 -9.57
N LEU A 244 -28.72 -66.16 -8.70
CA LEU A 244 -29.68 -65.13 -9.09
C LEU A 244 -29.04 -63.74 -9.22
N SER A 245 -27.91 -63.48 -8.56
CA SER A 245 -27.13 -62.25 -8.70
C SER A 245 -26.28 -62.22 -9.98
N GLU A 246 -25.87 -63.37 -10.53
CA GLU A 246 -25.15 -63.46 -11.82
C GLU A 246 -26.00 -63.07 -13.04
N LYS A 247 -27.25 -62.61 -12.85
CA LYS A 247 -28.10 -62.00 -13.88
C LYS A 247 -28.35 -60.50 -13.68
N ALA A 248 -27.52 -59.84 -12.86
CA ALA A 248 -27.59 -58.40 -12.57
C ALA A 248 -26.31 -57.65 -13.00
N ASP A 249 -25.89 -57.83 -14.26
CA ASP A 249 -24.81 -57.06 -14.90
C ASP A 249 -25.16 -55.56 -15.03
N SER A 250 -24.90 -54.77 -13.99
CA SER A 250 -24.90 -53.30 -14.10
C SER A 250 -23.90 -52.54 -13.21
N PRO A 251 -23.61 -52.90 -11.93
CA PRO A 251 -22.78 -52.06 -11.07
C PRO A 251 -21.27 -52.31 -11.22
N SER A 252 -20.86 -53.45 -11.77
CA SER A 252 -19.46 -53.88 -11.85
C SER A 252 -18.62 -52.99 -12.77
N LYS A 253 -19.15 -52.63 -13.94
CA LYS A 253 -18.50 -51.71 -14.88
C LYS A 253 -18.38 -50.30 -14.31
N GLU A 254 -19.44 -49.78 -13.69
CA GLU A 254 -19.42 -48.47 -13.05
C GLU A 254 -18.34 -48.37 -11.95
N LEU A 255 -18.06 -49.46 -11.21
CA LEU A 255 -16.99 -49.49 -10.20
C LEU A 255 -15.57 -49.50 -10.81
N GLU A 256 -15.38 -50.10 -11.98
CA GLU A 256 -14.10 -50.13 -12.69
C GLU A 256 -13.86 -48.81 -13.43
N ASP A 257 -14.88 -48.30 -14.14
CA ASP A 257 -14.87 -47.01 -14.83
C ASP A 257 -14.65 -45.85 -13.85
N THR A 258 -15.29 -45.84 -12.67
CA THR A 258 -15.05 -44.81 -11.64
C THR A 258 -13.63 -44.88 -11.04
N LYS A 259 -13.02 -46.06 -11.00
CA LYS A 259 -11.64 -46.26 -10.53
C LYS A 259 -10.62 -45.79 -11.58
N ILE A 260 -10.91 -46.01 -12.86
CA ILE A 260 -10.18 -45.41 -13.98
C ILE A 260 -10.34 -43.89 -13.94
N SER A 261 -11.55 -43.35 -13.72
CA SER A 261 -11.74 -41.90 -13.60
C SER A 261 -11.06 -41.30 -12.36
N LEU A 262 -10.90 -42.06 -11.27
CA LEU A 262 -10.16 -41.62 -10.07
C LEU A 262 -8.64 -41.59 -10.28
N SER A 263 -8.09 -42.43 -11.16
CA SER A 263 -6.69 -42.34 -11.58
C SER A 263 -6.48 -41.25 -12.65
N ALA A 264 -7.43 -41.09 -13.58
CA ALA A 264 -7.43 -39.97 -14.52
C ALA A 264 -7.50 -38.61 -13.80
N THR A 265 -8.45 -38.43 -12.86
CA THR A 265 -8.58 -37.16 -12.11
C THR A 265 -7.44 -36.93 -11.10
N ALA A 266 -6.70 -37.97 -10.70
CA ALA A 266 -5.44 -37.82 -9.96
C ALA A 266 -4.33 -37.27 -10.88
N ASN A 267 -4.15 -37.85 -12.08
CA ASN A 267 -3.17 -37.38 -13.05
C ASN A 267 -3.51 -35.96 -13.55
N GLU A 268 -4.77 -35.68 -13.90
CA GLU A 268 -5.23 -34.33 -14.26
C GLU A 268 -4.98 -33.32 -13.14
N LYS A 269 -5.06 -33.74 -11.87
CA LYS A 269 -4.75 -32.86 -10.73
C LYS A 269 -3.26 -32.57 -10.64
N ASP A 270 -2.39 -33.56 -10.84
CA ASP A 270 -0.93 -33.36 -10.80
C ASP A 270 -0.44 -32.56 -12.04
N ASP A 271 -1.11 -32.73 -13.19
CA ASP A 271 -0.96 -31.86 -14.37
C ASP A 271 -1.48 -30.43 -14.10
N LEU A 272 -2.62 -30.27 -13.41
CA LEU A 272 -3.13 -28.95 -13.00
C LEU A 272 -2.23 -28.27 -11.96
N VAL A 273 -1.60 -29.02 -11.06
CA VAL A 273 -0.60 -28.49 -10.11
C VAL A 273 0.65 -28.06 -10.85
N SER A 274 1.19 -28.91 -11.72
CA SER A 274 2.34 -28.55 -12.57
C SER A 274 2.06 -27.31 -13.42
N ARG A 275 0.86 -27.20 -13.98
CA ARG A 275 0.42 -26.04 -14.76
C ARG A 275 0.06 -24.82 -13.91
N TYR A 276 -0.29 -25.00 -12.65
CA TYR A 276 -0.46 -23.91 -11.68
C TYR A 276 0.92 -23.35 -11.31
N ASP A 277 1.91 -24.19 -11.07
CA ASP A 277 3.31 -23.78 -10.83
C ASP A 277 3.91 -23.08 -12.07
N GLU A 278 3.60 -23.55 -13.29
CA GLU A 278 3.93 -22.84 -14.54
C GLU A 278 3.22 -21.49 -14.65
N LEU A 279 1.92 -21.40 -14.32
CA LEU A 279 1.16 -20.15 -14.33
C LEU A 279 1.58 -19.17 -13.22
N GLU A 280 2.06 -19.66 -12.08
CA GLU A 280 2.61 -18.83 -11.00
C GLU A 280 4.00 -18.31 -11.37
N GLN A 281 4.84 -19.11 -12.04
CA GLN A 281 6.07 -18.63 -12.68
C GLN A 281 5.78 -17.64 -13.82
N GLU A 282 4.81 -17.90 -14.69
CA GLU A 282 4.41 -16.96 -15.75
C GLU A 282 3.89 -15.67 -15.12
N LEU A 283 3.05 -15.73 -14.09
CA LEU A 283 2.63 -14.55 -13.32
C LEU A 283 3.81 -13.79 -12.72
N GLN A 284 4.83 -14.46 -12.18
CA GLN A 284 6.05 -13.78 -11.69
C GLN A 284 6.87 -13.13 -12.82
N THR A 285 6.92 -13.74 -14.01
CA THR A 285 7.51 -13.06 -15.19
C THR A 285 6.64 -11.89 -15.67
N LYS A 286 5.31 -11.98 -15.55
CA LYS A 286 4.39 -10.91 -15.95
C LYS A 286 4.26 -9.79 -14.94
N THR A 287 4.42 -10.03 -13.64
CA THR A 287 4.56 -8.95 -12.65
C THR A 287 5.89 -8.23 -12.83
N THR A 288 7.00 -8.95 -13.02
CA THR A 288 8.29 -8.31 -13.30
C THR A 288 8.33 -7.61 -14.67
N GLU A 289 7.65 -8.12 -15.71
CA GLU A 289 7.41 -7.37 -16.95
C GLU A 289 6.55 -6.12 -16.71
N VAL A 290 5.48 -6.20 -15.92
CA VAL A 290 4.62 -5.05 -15.57
C VAL A 290 5.35 -4.02 -14.72
N GLU A 291 6.23 -4.42 -13.80
CA GLU A 291 7.10 -3.52 -13.05
C GLU A 291 8.07 -2.82 -14.00
N ASN A 292 8.75 -3.55 -14.89
CA ASN A 292 9.63 -2.98 -15.91
C ASN A 292 8.89 -2.09 -16.93
N LEU A 293 7.65 -2.41 -17.27
CA LEU A 293 6.79 -1.57 -18.11
C LEU A 293 6.28 -0.34 -17.35
N SER A 294 6.00 -0.45 -16.05
CA SER A 294 5.63 0.70 -15.21
C SER A 294 6.81 1.65 -15.01
N ALA A 295 8.03 1.12 -14.86
CA ALA A 295 9.27 1.91 -14.84
C ALA A 295 9.47 2.65 -16.16
N LYS A 296 9.27 1.97 -17.30
CA LYS A 296 9.28 2.59 -18.64
C LYS A 296 8.13 3.57 -18.87
N ILE A 297 6.95 3.35 -18.28
CA ILE A 297 5.84 4.31 -18.32
C ILE A 297 6.17 5.55 -17.49
N ASN A 298 6.81 5.40 -16.33
CA ASN A 298 7.28 6.53 -15.51
C ASN A 298 8.40 7.31 -16.23
N GLU A 299 9.31 6.62 -16.93
CA GLU A 299 10.34 7.21 -17.80
C GLU A 299 9.74 7.92 -19.03
N VAL A 300 8.72 7.31 -19.66
CA VAL A 300 7.97 7.95 -20.75
C VAL A 300 7.07 9.09 -20.23
N GLN A 301 6.65 9.08 -18.96
CA GLN A 301 5.92 10.17 -18.32
C GLN A 301 6.84 11.34 -17.97
N SER A 302 8.07 11.11 -17.48
CA SER A 302 9.04 12.18 -17.29
C SER A 302 9.51 12.76 -18.62
N LEU A 303 9.76 11.92 -19.64
CA LEU A 303 10.02 12.37 -21.00
C LEU A 303 8.80 13.12 -21.61
N ASN A 304 7.57 12.74 -21.29
CA ASN A 304 6.38 13.49 -21.70
C ASN A 304 6.17 14.79 -20.91
N SER A 305 6.54 14.89 -19.63
CA SER A 305 6.53 16.18 -18.92
C SER A 305 7.61 17.11 -19.48
N ASP A 306 8.79 16.57 -19.81
CA ASP A 306 9.87 17.31 -20.48
C ASP A 306 9.48 17.74 -21.90
N LEU A 307 8.74 16.91 -22.63
CA LEU A 307 8.20 17.26 -23.95
C LEU A 307 7.03 18.22 -23.85
N GLN A 308 6.16 18.14 -22.84
CA GLN A 308 5.09 19.12 -22.59
C GLN A 308 5.66 20.48 -22.18
N ALA A 309 6.73 20.51 -21.38
CA ALA A 309 7.46 21.73 -21.03
C ALA A 309 8.17 22.37 -22.24
N LYS A 310 8.52 21.57 -23.27
CA LYS A 310 9.02 22.07 -24.56
C LYS A 310 7.87 22.51 -25.48
N LEU A 311 6.74 21.79 -25.48
CA LEU A 311 5.54 22.12 -26.26
C LEU A 311 4.83 23.40 -25.78
N SER A 312 4.92 23.73 -24.48
CA SER A 312 4.47 25.02 -23.94
C SER A 312 5.43 26.18 -24.26
N ALA A 313 6.69 25.90 -24.62
CA ALA A 313 7.67 26.88 -25.08
C ALA A 313 7.60 27.16 -26.60
N GLU A 314 6.89 26.33 -27.37
CA GLU A 314 6.91 26.36 -28.85
C GLU A 314 5.50 26.47 -29.48
N LYS A 315 4.54 27.08 -28.76
CA LYS A 315 3.17 27.34 -29.26
C LYS A 315 2.62 28.75 -29.08
N GLU A 316 3.48 29.76 -29.22
CA GLU A 316 3.02 31.05 -29.77
C GLU A 316 2.95 30.97 -31.31
N THR A 317 1.86 30.41 -31.88
CA THR A 317 1.36 30.77 -33.23
C THR A 317 0.02 30.09 -33.60
N SER A 318 -0.85 30.85 -34.29
CA SER A 318 -1.94 30.42 -35.19
C SER A 318 -2.94 29.32 -34.75
N SER A 319 -4.01 29.76 -34.07
CA SER A 319 -5.44 29.68 -34.51
C SER A 319 -6.01 28.43 -35.24
N GLY A 320 -7.07 27.84 -34.65
CA GLY A 320 -8.40 27.81 -35.31
C GLY A 320 -9.09 26.47 -35.68
N VAL A 321 -10.34 26.32 -35.18
CA VAL A 321 -11.48 25.54 -35.78
C VAL A 321 -11.39 23.98 -35.78
N VAL A 322 -12.49 23.19 -35.75
CA VAL A 322 -13.65 23.03 -34.83
C VAL A 322 -14.53 21.82 -35.28
N PHE A 323 -15.09 21.03 -34.35
CA PHE A 323 -16.19 20.03 -34.52
C PHE A 323 -15.92 18.73 -35.38
N VAL A 324 -16.69 17.61 -35.30
CA VAL A 324 -17.35 16.85 -34.18
C VAL A 324 -17.99 15.51 -34.65
N ASP A 325 -18.12 14.54 -33.73
CA ASP A 325 -19.08 13.41 -33.58
C ASP A 325 -19.31 12.16 -34.51
N GLU A 326 -19.54 11.04 -33.79
CA GLU A 326 -20.65 10.04 -33.86
C GLU A 326 -20.77 8.75 -34.72
N THR A 327 -21.45 7.77 -34.07
CA THR A 327 -22.25 6.62 -34.54
C THR A 327 -21.54 5.39 -35.18
N VAL A 328 -21.84 4.10 -34.90
CA VAL A 328 -22.95 3.28 -34.32
C VAL A 328 -23.73 2.45 -35.36
N ASN A 329 -23.64 1.11 -35.26
CA ASN A 329 -24.69 0.08 -35.46
C ASN A 329 -24.05 -1.34 -35.42
N SER A 330 -24.72 -2.51 -35.31
CA SER A 330 -26.01 -3.02 -34.77
C SER A 330 -26.46 -4.26 -35.59
N SER A 331 -27.48 -5.01 -35.16
CA SER A 331 -28.09 -6.21 -35.82
C SER A 331 -27.28 -7.53 -35.78
N ASN A 332 -27.88 -8.75 -35.79
CA ASN A 332 -29.31 -9.15 -35.78
C ASN A 332 -29.56 -10.60 -35.24
N ASN A 333 -30.86 -10.91 -35.02
CA ASN A 333 -31.57 -12.16 -34.67
C ASN A 333 -31.01 -13.58 -34.96
N GLY A 334 -31.43 -14.56 -34.13
CA GLY A 334 -31.45 -16.01 -34.44
C GLY A 334 -32.18 -16.92 -33.42
N ASN A 335 -33.10 -17.78 -33.86
CA ASN A 335 -33.80 -18.81 -33.04
C ASN A 335 -32.90 -20.04 -32.75
N GLY A 336 -33.14 -20.92 -31.75
CA GLY A 336 -34.13 -20.91 -30.66
C GLY A 336 -34.73 -22.31 -30.31
N LYS A 337 -35.07 -22.53 -29.02
CA LYS A 337 -35.70 -23.76 -28.41
C LYS A 337 -34.73 -24.97 -28.24
N THR A 338 -34.95 -25.97 -27.33
CA THR A 338 -36.16 -26.44 -26.62
C THR A 338 -35.98 -26.89 -25.14
N THR A 339 -36.82 -26.36 -24.22
CA THR A 339 -37.43 -27.06 -23.03
C THR A 339 -36.54 -27.64 -21.90
N LYS A 340 -37.00 -27.87 -20.65
CA LYS A 340 -38.28 -27.60 -19.93
C LYS A 340 -37.95 -26.73 -18.69
N LYS A 341 -38.74 -25.72 -18.26
CA LYS A 341 -40.02 -25.78 -17.51
C LYS A 341 -40.00 -26.72 -16.28
N LYS A 342 -40.64 -26.46 -15.13
CA LYS A 342 -41.23 -25.31 -14.39
C LYS A 342 -42.21 -25.91 -13.35
N ASN A 343 -42.49 -25.15 -12.28
CA ASN A 343 -43.78 -25.02 -11.57
C ASN A 343 -44.21 -25.94 -10.38
N ASN A 344 -44.54 -25.23 -9.28
CA ASN A 344 -45.73 -25.36 -8.42
C ASN A 344 -45.84 -26.61 -7.49
N LYS A 345 -46.29 -26.46 -6.22
CA LYS A 345 -47.56 -25.82 -5.80
C LYS A 345 -47.56 -25.37 -4.32
N LYS A 346 -48.25 -24.25 -4.06
CA LYS A 346 -49.27 -23.95 -2.99
C LYS A 346 -48.94 -24.33 -1.53
N LYS A 347 -49.33 -23.55 -0.50
CA LYS A 347 -50.51 -22.64 -0.37
C LYS A 347 -50.34 -21.70 0.84
N ASN A 348 -50.91 -20.48 0.76
CA ASN A 348 -51.58 -19.65 1.81
C ASN A 348 -51.27 -19.88 3.30
N LYS A 349 -51.20 -18.87 4.19
CA LYS A 349 -51.46 -17.40 4.19
C LYS A 349 -50.85 -16.90 5.54
N LYS A 350 -50.51 -15.65 5.87
CA LYS A 350 -50.94 -14.27 5.54
C LYS A 350 -50.00 -13.38 6.42
N GLY A 351 -49.38 -12.27 6.06
CA GLY A 351 -49.13 -11.45 4.85
C GLY A 351 -48.25 -10.26 5.34
N GLY A 352 -47.74 -9.29 4.59
CA GLY A 352 -47.65 -8.95 3.17
C GLY A 352 -46.89 -7.59 3.15
N ALA A 353 -45.78 -7.40 2.44
CA ALA A 353 -45.64 -7.34 0.98
C ALA A 353 -46.46 -6.20 0.34
N GLN A 354 -45.94 -5.38 -0.59
CA GLN A 354 -44.57 -4.97 -0.97
C GLN A 354 -44.70 -3.92 -2.10
N GLN A 355 -43.64 -3.14 -2.36
CA GLN A 355 -43.27 -2.54 -3.66
C GLN A 355 -44.25 -1.62 -4.44
N GLU A 356 -43.80 -0.38 -4.63
CA GLU A 356 -43.51 0.30 -5.92
C GLU A 356 -44.58 0.48 -7.03
N GLU A 357 -44.39 1.60 -7.75
CA GLU A 357 -44.98 2.02 -9.03
C GLU A 357 -46.47 2.46 -9.11
N ASN A 358 -46.64 3.76 -8.86
CA ASN A 358 -47.05 4.77 -9.86
C ASN A 358 -48.53 5.17 -10.11
N GLU A 359 -48.60 6.40 -10.62
CA GLU A 359 -49.71 7.15 -11.25
C GLU A 359 -50.96 7.52 -10.42
N LYS A 360 -51.08 8.84 -10.13
CA LYS A 360 -52.09 9.81 -10.67
C LYS A 360 -52.09 11.10 -9.83
N ASP A 361 -52.51 12.29 -10.27
CA ASP A 361 -52.92 12.94 -11.55
C ASP A 361 -52.82 14.47 -11.22
N THR A 362 -52.50 15.50 -12.04
CA THR A 362 -52.32 15.81 -13.48
C THR A 362 -51.29 16.98 -13.58
N GLN A 363 -50.60 17.37 -14.68
CA GLN A 363 -51.00 17.97 -15.98
C GLN A 363 -51.87 19.26 -15.88
N HIS A 364 -51.90 20.25 -16.81
CA HIS A 364 -50.96 20.73 -17.85
C HIS A 364 -51.50 22.04 -18.53
N VAL A 365 -50.86 23.20 -18.30
CA VAL A 365 -50.91 24.44 -19.15
C VAL A 365 -52.34 25.09 -19.29
N PRO A 366 -52.64 26.08 -20.17
CA PRO A 366 -52.54 27.54 -19.95
C PRO A 366 -53.87 28.36 -19.80
N VAL A 367 -53.77 29.51 -19.10
CA VAL A 367 -54.31 30.88 -19.42
C VAL A 367 -55.84 31.14 -19.59
N VAL A 368 -56.28 32.36 -19.20
CA VAL A 368 -57.59 33.07 -19.41
C VAL A 368 -58.62 33.12 -18.23
N GLU A 369 -59.16 34.33 -18.01
CA GLU A 369 -60.41 34.76 -17.31
C GLU A 369 -60.72 34.44 -15.82
N SER A 370 -60.29 35.38 -14.95
CA SER A 370 -61.13 36.36 -14.21
C SER A 370 -62.43 35.99 -13.46
N LYS A 371 -62.72 36.82 -12.42
CA LYS A 371 -64.00 37.04 -11.71
C LYS A 371 -64.43 36.00 -10.66
N ASP A 372 -65.08 36.39 -9.56
CA ASP A 372 -65.07 37.66 -8.82
C ASP A 372 -65.75 37.44 -7.45
N THR A 373 -65.40 38.22 -6.41
CA THR A 373 -66.21 38.43 -5.17
C THR A 373 -66.57 37.18 -4.30
N THR A 374 -66.91 37.17 -3.01
CA THR A 374 -66.87 38.06 -1.81
C THR A 374 -67.18 37.15 -0.59
N GLU A 375 -67.06 37.48 0.70
CA GLU A 375 -66.84 38.72 1.47
C GLU A 375 -66.39 38.35 2.91
N LYS A 376 -65.71 39.28 3.62
CA LYS A 376 -65.64 39.43 5.11
C LYS A 376 -65.08 38.26 5.96
N GLU A 377 -64.29 38.44 7.02
CA GLU A 377 -63.65 39.56 7.75
C GLU A 377 -62.57 38.90 8.67
N VAL A 378 -61.43 39.48 9.09
CA VAL A 378 -60.75 40.79 8.85
C VAL A 378 -59.24 40.54 9.16
N ALA A 379 -58.28 40.97 8.33
CA ALA A 379 -57.40 42.15 8.51
C ALA A 379 -56.71 42.31 9.90
N GLN A 380 -55.47 42.81 10.07
CA GLN A 380 -54.33 43.18 9.19
C GLN A 380 -53.08 43.09 10.12
N VAL A 381 -51.84 42.84 9.68
CA VAL A 381 -51.04 43.68 8.77
C VAL A 381 -50.29 42.82 7.74
N THR A 382 -50.76 42.88 6.49
CA THR A 382 -49.98 42.66 5.28
C THR A 382 -49.84 44.02 4.58
N ASN A 383 -48.68 44.33 3.98
CA ASN A 383 -48.51 45.29 2.87
C ASN A 383 -47.02 45.43 2.44
N ASN A 384 -46.10 45.54 3.40
CA ASN A 384 -44.72 46.01 3.18
C ASN A 384 -43.79 45.14 2.28
N SER A 385 -44.24 44.02 1.72
CA SER A 385 -43.47 43.20 0.76
C SER A 385 -43.92 43.34 -0.70
N GLU A 386 -45.16 43.77 -0.94
CA GLU A 386 -45.66 44.07 -2.30
C GLU A 386 -45.47 45.55 -2.62
N ASP A 387 -45.67 46.42 -1.63
CA ASP A 387 -45.33 47.85 -1.72
C ASP A 387 -43.84 48.04 -2.04
N SER A 388 -42.91 47.23 -1.48
CA SER A 388 -41.48 47.38 -1.83
C SER A 388 -41.19 47.09 -3.29
N ASN A 389 -41.80 46.05 -3.89
CA ASN A 389 -41.53 45.68 -5.29
C ASN A 389 -42.27 46.59 -6.29
N LYS A 390 -43.46 47.10 -5.90
CA LYS A 390 -44.11 48.19 -6.65
C LYS A 390 -43.33 49.48 -6.56
N LEU A 391 -42.91 49.93 -5.36
CA LEU A 391 -42.03 51.08 -5.23
C LEU A 391 -40.69 50.85 -5.95
N GLN A 392 -40.13 49.65 -6.03
CA GLN A 392 -38.90 49.42 -6.82
C GLN A 392 -39.13 49.74 -8.31
N LEU A 393 -40.20 49.19 -8.90
CA LEU A 393 -40.56 49.43 -10.30
C LEU A 393 -41.02 50.87 -10.55
N GLU A 394 -41.83 51.43 -9.65
CA GLU A 394 -42.32 52.81 -9.72
C GLU A 394 -41.19 53.82 -9.45
N ILE A 395 -40.17 53.49 -8.65
CA ILE A 395 -38.95 54.30 -8.50
C ILE A 395 -38.07 54.22 -9.75
N ASP A 396 -37.95 53.06 -10.41
CA ASP A 396 -37.14 52.95 -11.62
C ASP A 396 -37.86 53.54 -12.85
N GLU A 397 -39.19 53.44 -12.92
CA GLU A 397 -40.03 54.19 -13.86
C GLU A 397 -39.99 55.70 -13.54
N LEU A 398 -40.10 56.15 -12.29
CA LEU A 398 -39.93 57.55 -11.90
C LEU A 398 -38.51 58.06 -12.12
N LYS A 399 -37.46 57.23 -12.02
CA LYS A 399 -36.10 57.61 -12.44
C LYS A 399 -36.01 57.77 -13.95
N SER A 400 -36.66 56.91 -14.73
CA SER A 400 -36.74 57.09 -16.18
C SER A 400 -37.52 58.36 -16.55
N HIS A 401 -38.62 58.64 -15.84
CA HIS A 401 -39.45 59.82 -16.04
C HIS A 401 -38.71 61.07 -15.61
N HIS A 402 -38.05 61.09 -14.43
CA HIS A 402 -37.25 62.22 -13.97
C HIS A 402 -35.95 62.42 -14.76
N THR A 403 -35.32 61.38 -15.34
CA THR A 403 -34.19 61.60 -16.25
C THR A 403 -34.65 62.11 -17.62
N SER A 404 -35.79 61.64 -18.12
CA SER A 404 -36.45 62.21 -19.30
C SER A 404 -36.89 63.66 -19.05
N GLU A 405 -37.50 63.97 -17.90
CA GLU A 405 -37.88 65.32 -17.48
C GLU A 405 -36.69 66.22 -17.17
N LEU A 406 -35.58 65.69 -16.63
CA LEU A 406 -34.34 66.46 -16.47
C LEU A 406 -33.67 66.73 -17.82
N SER A 407 -33.84 65.88 -18.83
CA SER A 407 -33.43 66.20 -20.20
C SER A 407 -34.35 67.24 -20.84
N ALA A 408 -35.67 67.06 -20.74
CA ALA A 408 -36.66 68.01 -21.25
C ALA A 408 -36.55 69.37 -20.57
N LYS A 409 -36.30 69.42 -19.26
CA LYS A 409 -36.01 70.65 -18.50
C LYS A 409 -34.58 71.13 -18.69
N SER A 410 -33.61 70.31 -19.09
CA SER A 410 -32.31 70.79 -19.56
C SER A 410 -32.47 71.55 -20.87
N ASP A 411 -33.31 71.05 -21.79
CA ASP A 411 -33.59 71.68 -23.07
C ASP A 411 -34.57 72.87 -22.94
N GLU A 412 -35.50 72.84 -21.98
CA GLU A 412 -36.27 74.02 -21.56
C GLU A 412 -35.38 75.06 -20.87
N ILE A 413 -34.38 74.66 -20.08
CA ILE A 413 -33.37 75.59 -19.51
C ILE A 413 -32.38 76.10 -20.57
N LYS A 414 -32.17 75.39 -21.68
CA LYS A 414 -31.46 75.92 -22.87
C LYS A 414 -32.35 76.94 -23.59
N SER A 415 -33.60 76.61 -23.88
CA SER A 415 -34.59 77.53 -24.47
C SER A 415 -34.79 78.79 -23.61
N LEU A 416 -34.86 78.64 -22.29
CA LEU A 416 -34.91 79.74 -21.33
C LEU A 416 -33.58 80.49 -21.19
N ARG A 417 -32.42 79.87 -21.48
CA ARG A 417 -31.13 80.58 -21.60
C ARG A 417 -31.03 81.36 -22.90
N ASP A 418 -31.53 80.81 -24.01
CA ASP A 418 -31.55 81.48 -25.30
C ASP A 418 -32.50 82.69 -25.23
N MET A 419 -33.70 82.52 -24.63
CA MET A 419 -34.56 83.64 -24.22
C MET A 419 -33.90 84.59 -23.20
N LEU A 420 -33.00 84.11 -22.31
CA LEU A 420 -32.22 85.01 -21.43
C LEU A 420 -31.10 85.75 -22.16
N THR A 421 -30.64 85.26 -23.32
CA THR A 421 -29.75 86.03 -24.21
C THR A 421 -30.52 86.99 -25.10
N GLU A 422 -31.76 86.68 -25.46
CA GLU A 422 -32.67 87.59 -26.17
C GLU A 422 -33.11 88.74 -25.25
N VAL A 423 -33.65 88.45 -24.06
CA VAL A 423 -33.90 89.43 -22.98
C VAL A 423 -32.60 90.10 -22.51
N GLY A 424 -31.46 89.44 -22.64
CA GLY A 424 -30.13 90.01 -22.38
C GLY A 424 -29.73 91.09 -23.37
N ASN A 425 -30.16 90.98 -24.63
CA ASN A 425 -30.00 92.02 -25.65
C ASN A 425 -31.04 93.14 -25.46
N ASP A 426 -32.30 92.81 -25.18
CA ASP A 426 -33.36 93.80 -24.87
C ASP A 426 -32.97 94.70 -23.69
N LEU A 427 -32.27 94.15 -22.68
CA LEU A 427 -31.77 94.91 -21.53
C LEU A 427 -30.61 95.88 -21.89
N VAL A 428 -29.91 95.65 -23.01
CA VAL A 428 -28.91 96.59 -23.55
C VAL A 428 -29.60 97.71 -24.32
N ASP A 429 -30.59 97.40 -25.16
CA ASP A 429 -31.34 98.42 -25.90
C ASP A 429 -32.16 99.33 -24.95
N ALA A 430 -32.80 98.75 -23.93
CA ALA A 430 -33.45 99.51 -22.85
C ALA A 430 -32.48 100.43 -22.08
N ARG A 431 -31.17 100.12 -22.07
CA ARG A 431 -30.14 100.95 -21.43
C ARG A 431 -29.76 102.18 -22.26
N ASP A 432 -29.90 102.12 -23.58
CA ASP A 432 -29.70 103.26 -24.47
C ASP A 432 -30.99 104.09 -24.66
N GLU A 433 -32.18 103.51 -24.52
CA GLU A 433 -33.41 104.30 -24.34
C GLU A 433 -33.36 105.17 -23.08
N VAL A 434 -32.80 104.68 -21.96
CA VAL A 434 -32.61 105.47 -20.73
C VAL A 434 -31.71 106.70 -20.94
N LYS A 435 -30.76 106.68 -21.88
CA LYS A 435 -29.98 107.88 -22.26
C LYS A 435 -30.83 108.91 -23.02
N SER A 436 -31.87 108.49 -23.72
CA SER A 436 -32.78 109.37 -24.48
C SER A 436 -33.79 110.13 -23.60
N LEU A 437 -34.03 109.67 -22.36
CA LEU A 437 -34.98 110.27 -21.43
C LEU A 437 -34.33 111.16 -20.36
N GLN A 438 -33.03 111.01 -20.09
CA GLN A 438 -32.29 111.95 -19.21
C GLN A 438 -32.08 113.35 -19.82
N THR A 439 -32.38 113.56 -21.10
CA THR A 439 -32.28 114.85 -21.79
C THR A 439 -33.60 115.63 -21.85
N LYS A 440 -34.71 115.11 -21.29
CA LYS A 440 -36.04 115.77 -21.31
C LYS A 440 -36.48 116.39 -19.97
N ILE A 441 -35.61 116.45 -18.96
CA ILE A 441 -35.84 117.19 -17.71
C ILE A 441 -34.73 118.24 -17.54
N LYS A 442 -34.67 119.21 -18.47
CA LYS A 442 -33.72 120.33 -18.38
C LYS A 442 -34.10 121.63 -19.12
N GLU A 443 -35.34 121.77 -19.59
CA GLU A 443 -35.80 122.95 -20.36
C GLU A 443 -37.23 123.37 -19.98
N MET A 444 -37.42 124.19 -18.92
CA MET A 444 -38.65 125.00 -18.79
C MET A 444 -38.55 126.19 -17.79
N GLU A 445 -37.69 127.19 -18.03
CA GLU A 445 -37.74 128.45 -17.26
C GLU A 445 -36.99 129.63 -17.93
N VAL A 446 -37.69 130.61 -18.54
CA VAL A 446 -37.27 132.04 -18.66
C VAL A 446 -38.49 132.94 -19.01
N THR A 447 -38.44 134.22 -18.62
CA THR A 447 -39.27 135.41 -19.03
C THR A 447 -40.65 135.57 -18.34
N SER A 448 -41.15 136.79 -18.09
CA SER A 448 -40.73 138.13 -18.55
C SER A 448 -40.82 139.25 -17.48
N ALA A 449 -40.28 140.43 -17.81
CA ALA A 449 -40.54 141.71 -17.12
C ALA A 449 -41.94 142.28 -17.52
N ASP A 450 -42.44 143.45 -17.08
CA ASP A 450 -41.75 144.68 -16.62
C ASP A 450 -42.68 145.66 -15.86
N SER A 451 -42.09 146.75 -15.35
CA SER A 451 -42.70 148.02 -14.89
C SER A 451 -43.29 148.13 -13.47
N LYS A 452 -43.42 149.39 -13.02
CA LYS A 452 -43.42 149.84 -11.62
C LYS A 452 -44.80 150.27 -11.12
N GLU A 453 -45.22 149.75 -9.97
CA GLU A 453 -45.97 150.51 -8.96
C GLU A 453 -45.50 150.06 -7.57
N VAL A 454 -44.89 150.97 -6.80
CA VAL A 454 -43.81 150.62 -5.85
C VAL A 454 -44.11 151.12 -4.43
N GLU A 455 -45.22 150.66 -3.85
CA GLU A 455 -45.47 150.86 -2.40
C GLU A 455 -46.19 149.67 -1.74
N GLU A 456 -47.26 149.10 -2.34
CA GLU A 456 -47.97 147.94 -1.75
C GLU A 456 -47.20 146.61 -1.83
N LEU A 457 -46.31 146.43 -2.81
CA LEU A 457 -45.58 145.15 -2.99
C LEU A 457 -44.50 144.91 -1.93
N SER A 458 -44.03 145.94 -1.22
CA SER A 458 -42.95 145.81 -0.23
C SER A 458 -43.33 144.92 0.97
N GLN A 459 -44.58 144.97 1.43
CA GLN A 459 -45.05 144.15 2.55
C GLN A 459 -45.12 142.66 2.19
N LYS A 460 -45.55 142.32 0.98
CA LYS A 460 -45.58 140.92 0.49
C LYS A 460 -44.19 140.34 0.27
N VAL A 461 -43.21 141.16 -0.14
CA VAL A 461 -41.80 140.75 -0.18
C VAL A 461 -41.31 140.41 1.24
N GLN A 462 -41.63 141.22 2.26
CA GLN A 462 -41.18 140.97 3.63
C GLN A 462 -41.81 139.71 4.27
N GLU A 463 -43.07 139.39 3.99
CA GLU A 463 -43.66 138.09 4.38
C GLU A 463 -43.06 136.90 3.62
N SER A 464 -42.70 137.09 2.35
CA SER A 464 -42.08 136.04 1.53
C SER A 464 -40.66 135.75 2.00
N GLN A 465 -39.88 136.78 2.35
CA GLN A 465 -38.52 136.65 2.86
C GLN A 465 -38.47 135.79 4.14
N LYS A 466 -39.40 136.01 5.08
CA LYS A 466 -39.49 135.20 6.30
C LYS A 466 -39.83 133.73 6.04
N LYS A 467 -40.70 133.45 5.06
CA LYS A 467 -41.02 132.07 4.67
C LYS A 467 -39.86 131.38 3.95
N ILE A 468 -38.98 132.15 3.31
CA ILE A 468 -37.71 131.65 2.77
C ILE A 468 -36.75 131.34 3.93
N GLU A 469 -36.56 132.24 4.91
CA GLU A 469 -35.74 131.96 6.10
C GLU A 469 -36.25 130.76 6.92
N GLU A 470 -37.57 130.62 7.10
CA GLU A 470 -38.17 129.45 7.74
C GLU A 470 -37.94 128.17 6.92
N MET A 471 -38.10 128.20 5.59
CA MET A 471 -37.81 127.03 4.74
C MET A 471 -36.32 126.72 4.62
N GLU A 472 -35.41 127.69 4.69
CA GLU A 472 -33.97 127.46 4.74
C GLU A 472 -33.55 126.82 6.07
N ALA A 473 -34.15 127.22 7.19
CA ALA A 473 -34.00 126.52 8.47
C ALA A 473 -34.52 125.08 8.37
N ASP A 474 -35.73 124.89 7.83
CA ASP A 474 -36.39 123.59 7.67
C ASP A 474 -35.67 122.66 6.67
N ILE A 475 -34.93 123.22 5.71
CA ILE A 475 -34.03 122.51 4.78
C ILE A 475 -32.74 122.10 5.50
N ASN A 476 -32.12 122.99 6.29
CA ASN A 476 -30.90 122.68 7.04
C ASN A 476 -31.14 121.61 8.13
N ASP A 477 -32.27 121.67 8.84
CA ASP A 477 -32.67 120.64 9.81
C ASP A 477 -32.91 119.29 9.10
N LYS A 478 -33.49 119.30 7.89
CA LYS A 478 -33.66 118.09 7.07
C LYS A 478 -32.35 117.56 6.49
N SER A 479 -31.39 118.41 6.10
CA SER A 479 -30.07 117.93 5.69
C SER A 479 -29.28 117.34 6.85
N ALA A 480 -29.33 117.95 8.04
CA ALA A 480 -28.77 117.37 9.26
C ALA A 480 -29.47 116.03 9.62
N LYS A 481 -30.78 115.92 9.38
CA LYS A 481 -31.52 114.65 9.50
C LYS A 481 -31.06 113.60 8.49
N ILE A 482 -30.77 114.01 7.25
CA ILE A 482 -30.26 113.13 6.20
C ILE A 482 -28.83 112.66 6.52
N GLU A 483 -27.94 113.53 7.01
CA GLU A 483 -26.57 113.14 7.40
C GLU A 483 -26.55 112.20 8.63
N SER A 484 -27.42 112.44 9.61
CA SER A 484 -27.59 111.51 10.75
C SER A 484 -28.16 110.16 10.30
N LEU A 485 -29.18 110.14 9.42
CA LEU A 485 -29.71 108.90 8.85
C LEU A 485 -28.72 108.19 7.91
N GLN A 486 -27.83 108.92 7.23
CA GLN A 486 -26.76 108.33 6.41
C GLN A 486 -25.64 107.72 7.28
N THR A 487 -25.30 108.34 8.40
CA THR A 487 -24.32 107.77 9.35
C THR A 487 -24.89 106.57 10.10
N GLU A 488 -26.17 106.60 10.50
CA GLU A 488 -26.90 105.46 11.07
C GLU A 488 -27.05 104.30 10.07
N LYS A 489 -27.45 104.59 8.82
CA LYS A 489 -27.50 103.60 7.74
C LYS A 489 -26.13 102.97 7.47
N ARG A 490 -25.06 103.76 7.48
CA ARG A 490 -23.69 103.26 7.29
C ARG A 490 -23.25 102.37 8.46
N GLN A 491 -23.59 102.71 9.70
CA GLN A 491 -23.32 101.86 10.87
C GLN A 491 -24.12 100.55 10.85
N LEU A 492 -25.36 100.57 10.32
CA LEU A 492 -26.15 99.37 10.07
C LEU A 492 -25.57 98.51 8.93
N GLU A 493 -25.07 99.11 7.86
CA GLU A 493 -24.36 98.40 6.77
C GLU A 493 -23.03 97.81 7.22
N GLU A 494 -22.30 98.48 8.11
CA GLU A 494 -21.03 98.02 8.66
C GLU A 494 -21.23 96.87 9.66
N SER A 495 -22.18 97.01 10.60
CA SER A 495 -22.52 95.95 11.59
C SER A 495 -23.17 94.72 10.95
N SER A 496 -24.13 94.89 10.03
CA SER A 496 -24.67 93.75 9.26
C SER A 496 -23.61 93.11 8.36
N GLY A 497 -22.66 93.90 7.83
CA GLY A 497 -21.48 93.40 7.11
C GLY A 497 -20.50 92.60 7.99
N GLU A 498 -20.46 92.83 9.30
CA GLU A 498 -19.71 92.00 10.25
C GLU A 498 -20.49 90.74 10.64
N GLU A 499 -21.80 90.82 10.90
CA GLU A 499 -22.65 89.65 11.15
C GLU A 499 -22.69 88.67 9.95
N ILE A 500 -22.73 89.19 8.72
CA ILE A 500 -22.67 88.37 7.50
C ILE A 500 -21.32 87.62 7.44
N LYS A 501 -20.19 88.30 7.66
CA LYS A 501 -18.86 87.64 7.66
C LYS A 501 -18.73 86.60 8.78
N ALA A 502 -19.28 86.86 9.96
CA ALA A 502 -19.31 85.89 11.06
C ALA A 502 -20.10 84.63 10.65
N LYS A 503 -21.24 84.80 9.98
CA LYS A 503 -22.03 83.67 9.46
C LYS A 503 -21.41 83.00 8.24
N GLU A 504 -20.66 83.71 7.40
CA GLU A 504 -19.88 83.10 6.31
C GLU A 504 -18.74 82.22 6.87
N GLN A 505 -18.10 82.63 7.97
CA GLN A 505 -17.12 81.81 8.69
C GLN A 505 -17.78 80.60 9.37
N GLU A 506 -18.91 80.80 10.06
CA GLU A 506 -19.71 79.70 10.65
C GLU A 506 -20.16 78.69 9.58
N ILE A 507 -20.62 79.15 8.41
CA ILE A 507 -20.98 78.31 7.26
C ILE A 507 -19.74 77.62 6.66
N SER A 508 -18.57 78.27 6.62
CA SER A 508 -17.30 77.64 6.22
C SER A 508 -16.94 76.47 7.13
N ASP A 509 -17.05 76.67 8.44
CA ASP A 509 -16.59 75.67 9.41
C ASP A 509 -17.64 74.56 9.60
N LEU A 510 -18.93 74.88 9.48
CA LEU A 510 -19.98 73.87 9.32
C LEU A 510 -19.78 73.03 8.04
N LYS A 511 -19.34 73.61 6.92
CA LYS A 511 -19.01 72.85 5.70
C LYS A 511 -17.84 71.88 5.92
N LYS A 512 -16.75 72.32 6.57
CA LYS A 512 -15.62 71.43 6.93
C LYS A 512 -16.05 70.32 7.89
N ASN A 513 -16.95 70.63 8.82
CA ASN A 513 -17.52 69.64 9.73
C ASN A 513 -18.44 68.64 8.99
N ILE A 514 -19.16 69.06 7.95
CA ILE A 514 -19.92 68.17 7.07
C ILE A 514 -18.97 67.28 6.26
N GLU A 515 -17.98 67.88 5.58
CA GLU A 515 -16.98 67.18 4.76
C GLU A 515 -16.22 66.10 5.57
N THR A 516 -15.76 66.44 6.77
CA THR A 516 -15.11 65.47 7.67
C THR A 516 -16.07 64.43 8.25
N LEU A 517 -17.36 64.76 8.46
CA LEU A 517 -18.37 63.75 8.81
C LEU A 517 -18.65 62.81 7.63
N GLU A 518 -18.72 63.32 6.41
CA GLU A 518 -18.89 62.54 5.18
C GLU A 518 -17.71 61.57 4.98
N ASP A 519 -16.46 62.01 5.17
CA ASP A 519 -15.26 61.15 5.21
C ASP A 519 -15.38 60.03 6.26
N THR A 520 -15.85 60.34 7.47
CA THR A 520 -16.03 59.29 8.50
C THR A 520 -17.16 58.33 8.17
N ILE A 521 -18.23 58.79 7.51
CA ILE A 521 -19.32 57.95 7.02
C ILE A 521 -18.83 57.04 5.88
N GLU A 522 -17.99 57.55 4.97
CA GLU A 522 -17.41 56.78 3.87
C GLU A 522 -16.42 55.71 4.39
N SER A 523 -15.61 56.05 5.39
CA SER A 523 -14.75 55.12 6.13
C SER A 523 -15.56 54.03 6.85
N LEU A 524 -16.64 54.40 7.55
CA LEU A 524 -17.53 53.45 8.23
C LEU A 524 -18.31 52.57 7.25
N ARG A 525 -18.69 53.08 6.06
CA ARG A 525 -19.24 52.27 4.96
C ARG A 525 -18.22 51.26 4.44
N SER A 526 -16.97 51.67 4.22
CA SER A 526 -15.89 50.77 3.82
C SER A 526 -15.64 49.66 4.84
N GLN A 527 -15.66 49.97 6.14
CA GLN A 527 -15.56 48.98 7.22
C GLN A 527 -16.77 48.04 7.27
N ASN A 528 -18.00 48.56 7.15
CA ASN A 528 -19.19 47.72 7.10
C ASN A 528 -19.19 46.78 5.89
N ASN A 529 -18.78 47.26 4.70
CA ASN A 529 -18.67 46.41 3.51
C ASN A 529 -17.72 45.24 3.75
N LYS A 530 -16.51 45.50 4.25
CA LYS A 530 -15.53 44.46 4.63
C LYS A 530 -16.09 43.48 5.66
N LEU A 531 -16.76 43.97 6.71
CA LEU A 531 -17.42 43.12 7.70
C LEU A 531 -18.57 42.29 7.09
N THR A 532 -19.26 42.76 6.05
CA THR A 532 -20.25 41.93 5.34
C THR A 532 -19.62 40.91 4.40
N GLU A 533 -18.43 41.17 3.86
CA GLU A 533 -17.66 40.21 3.06
C GLU A 533 -17.05 39.10 3.95
N GLU A 534 -16.45 39.48 5.08
CA GLU A 534 -16.01 38.55 6.12
C GLU A 534 -17.19 37.73 6.67
N LYS A 535 -18.34 38.37 6.95
CA LYS A 535 -19.54 37.65 7.36
C LYS A 535 -20.01 36.67 6.30
N LYS A 536 -20.04 37.05 5.01
CA LYS A 536 -20.40 36.13 3.91
C LYS A 536 -19.44 34.95 3.78
N SER A 537 -18.13 35.15 3.97
CA SER A 537 -17.17 34.05 3.94
C SER A 537 -17.32 33.11 5.14
N LEU A 538 -17.59 33.64 6.34
CA LEU A 538 -17.90 32.86 7.54
C LEU A 538 -19.24 32.11 7.43
N GLU A 539 -20.26 32.72 6.83
CA GLU A 539 -21.54 32.06 6.50
C GLU A 539 -21.36 30.99 5.41
N GLY A 540 -20.41 31.15 4.48
CA GLY A 540 -19.99 30.14 3.51
C GLY A 540 -19.21 28.96 4.12
N ASN A 541 -18.41 29.22 5.16
CA ASN A 541 -17.69 28.18 5.90
C ASN A 541 -18.60 27.37 6.84
N LEU A 542 -19.76 27.91 7.24
CA LEU A 542 -20.72 27.25 8.12
C LEU A 542 -21.31 25.95 7.55
N PRO A 543 -21.79 25.85 6.29
CA PRO A 543 -22.21 24.58 5.70
C PRO A 543 -21.07 23.59 5.52
N GLU A 544 -19.83 24.04 5.26
CA GLU A 544 -18.66 23.13 5.23
C GLU A 544 -18.35 22.55 6.60
N LEU A 545 -18.37 23.36 7.66
CA LEU A 545 -18.23 22.90 9.04
C LEU A 545 -19.33 21.91 9.43
N ASN A 546 -20.56 22.11 8.95
CA ASN A 546 -21.66 21.17 9.18
C ASN A 546 -21.51 19.88 8.35
N ARG A 547 -21.00 19.95 7.12
CA ARG A 547 -20.63 18.77 6.30
C ARG A 547 -19.50 17.98 6.95
N LEU A 548 -18.50 18.64 7.50
CA LEU A 548 -17.41 18.00 8.26
C LEU A 548 -17.96 17.30 9.52
N LYS A 549 -18.89 17.90 10.25
CA LYS A 549 -19.57 17.25 11.40
C LYS A 549 -20.44 16.05 10.99
N THR A 550 -21.13 16.09 9.85
CA THR A 550 -21.88 14.92 9.37
C THR A 550 -20.94 13.79 8.92
N LEU A 551 -19.77 14.12 8.37
CA LEU A 551 -18.74 13.16 8.00
C LEU A 551 -17.98 12.60 9.24
N GLU A 552 -17.70 13.42 10.25
CA GLU A 552 -17.19 12.97 11.56
C GLU A 552 -18.18 12.02 12.26
N THR A 553 -19.48 12.35 12.23
CA THR A 553 -20.52 11.49 12.81
C THR A 553 -20.85 10.25 11.96
N SER A 554 -20.40 10.17 10.70
CA SER A 554 -20.38 8.92 9.92
C SER A 554 -19.13 8.10 10.22
N LEU A 555 -17.92 8.69 10.16
CA LEU A 555 -16.66 8.00 10.49
C LEU A 555 -16.66 7.45 11.92
N THR A 556 -17.21 8.17 12.90
CA THR A 556 -17.34 7.65 14.27
C THR A 556 -18.42 6.58 14.41
N LYS A 557 -19.35 6.41 13.46
CA LYS A 557 -20.21 5.21 13.40
C LYS A 557 -19.45 4.05 12.78
N GLU A 558 -18.77 4.25 11.66
CA GLU A 558 -17.94 3.22 11.02
C GLU A 558 -16.82 2.69 11.94
N LEU A 559 -16.17 3.57 12.71
CA LEU A 559 -15.20 3.18 13.74
C LEU A 559 -15.83 2.36 14.89
N ARG A 560 -17.08 2.66 15.28
CA ARG A 560 -17.82 1.83 16.26
C ARG A 560 -18.17 0.47 15.65
N ASP A 561 -18.63 0.44 14.41
CA ASP A 561 -19.03 -0.80 13.72
C ASP A 561 -17.82 -1.69 13.41
N THR A 562 -16.66 -1.11 13.07
CA THR A 562 -15.40 -1.88 12.93
C THR A 562 -14.92 -2.40 14.28
N ASN A 563 -15.04 -1.64 15.37
CA ASN A 563 -14.71 -2.10 16.73
C ASN A 563 -15.68 -3.20 17.22
N VAL A 564 -16.97 -3.12 16.89
CA VAL A 564 -17.94 -4.21 17.14
C VAL A 564 -17.59 -5.45 16.32
N LYS A 565 -17.19 -5.31 15.05
CA LYS A 565 -16.70 -6.44 14.23
C LYS A 565 -15.38 -7.03 14.76
N LEU A 566 -14.47 -6.19 15.26
CA LEU A 566 -13.22 -6.61 15.89
C LEU A 566 -13.49 -7.42 17.16
N THR A 567 -14.24 -6.87 18.11
CA THR A 567 -14.59 -7.56 19.37
C THR A 567 -15.48 -8.80 19.17
N GLN A 568 -16.16 -8.94 18.02
CA GLN A 568 -16.78 -10.21 17.58
C GLN A 568 -15.74 -11.19 17.05
N ARG A 569 -14.78 -10.75 16.23
CA ARG A 569 -13.65 -11.57 15.76
C ARG A 569 -12.80 -12.07 16.93
N ASP A 570 -12.47 -11.23 17.89
CA ASP A 570 -11.73 -11.59 19.11
C ASP A 570 -12.45 -12.71 19.89
N LYS A 571 -13.77 -12.62 20.04
CA LYS A 571 -14.59 -13.68 20.66
C LYS A 571 -14.56 -14.99 19.86
N THR A 572 -14.55 -14.94 18.53
CA THR A 572 -14.38 -16.15 17.71
C THR A 572 -12.96 -16.72 17.80
N ILE A 573 -11.92 -15.86 17.91
CA ILE A 573 -10.54 -16.30 18.12
C ILE A 573 -10.42 -17.00 19.47
N VAL A 574 -10.91 -16.41 20.57
CA VAL A 574 -10.92 -17.03 21.90
C VAL A 574 -11.72 -18.35 21.93
N TYR A 575 -12.81 -18.45 21.16
CA TYR A 575 -13.54 -19.70 20.99
C TYR A 575 -12.70 -20.77 20.27
N PHE A 576 -12.06 -20.43 19.15
CA PHE A 576 -11.18 -21.36 18.42
C PHE A 576 -9.92 -21.71 19.19
N GLU A 577 -9.30 -20.79 19.93
CA GLU A 577 -8.21 -21.08 20.86
C GLU A 577 -8.62 -22.08 21.92
N LYS A 578 -9.83 -21.93 22.48
CA LYS A 578 -10.36 -22.92 23.42
C LYS A 578 -10.54 -24.27 22.74
N GLN A 579 -11.15 -24.30 21.55
CA GLN A 579 -11.34 -25.54 20.80
C GLN A 579 -10.00 -26.22 20.44
N VAL A 580 -8.95 -25.45 20.12
CA VAL A 580 -7.59 -25.96 19.92
C VAL A 580 -7.02 -26.55 21.20
N LYS A 581 -7.14 -25.87 22.36
CA LYS A 581 -6.70 -26.39 23.67
C LYS A 581 -7.49 -27.66 24.08
N ASP A 582 -8.79 -27.69 23.79
CA ASP A 582 -9.65 -28.87 24.02
C ASP A 582 -9.23 -30.04 23.08
N TYR A 583 -8.81 -29.78 21.83
CA TYR A 583 -8.23 -30.80 20.94
C TYR A 583 -6.80 -31.22 21.32
N GLU A 584 -5.95 -30.31 21.81
CA GLU A 584 -4.58 -30.61 22.26
C GLU A 584 -4.60 -31.50 23.50
N THR A 585 -5.49 -31.22 24.45
CA THR A 585 -5.68 -32.07 25.64
C THR A 585 -6.30 -33.42 25.30
N LEU A 586 -7.22 -33.50 24.34
CA LEU A 586 -7.70 -34.78 23.81
C LEU A 586 -6.58 -35.56 23.09
N LYS A 587 -5.71 -34.86 22.35
CA LYS A 587 -4.56 -35.46 21.65
C LYS A 587 -3.49 -35.98 22.60
N THR A 588 -3.21 -35.30 23.71
CA THR A 588 -2.31 -35.83 24.75
C THR A 588 -2.92 -37.02 25.47
N GLN A 589 -4.20 -36.97 25.85
CA GLN A 589 -4.92 -38.11 26.44
C GLN A 589 -4.91 -39.34 25.54
N LEU A 590 -5.24 -39.18 24.25
CA LEU A 590 -5.26 -40.29 23.29
C LEU A 590 -3.84 -40.83 23.01
N SER A 591 -2.81 -39.96 23.05
CA SER A 591 -1.41 -40.38 23.02
C SER A 591 -1.02 -41.17 24.28
N GLU A 592 -1.43 -40.74 25.46
CA GLU A 592 -1.20 -41.47 26.72
C GLU A 592 -1.90 -42.83 26.74
N GLU A 593 -3.14 -42.92 26.26
CA GLU A 593 -3.84 -44.20 26.11
C GLU A 593 -3.15 -45.11 25.10
N ASN A 594 -2.76 -44.61 23.93
CA ASN A 594 -2.00 -45.36 22.94
C ASN A 594 -0.65 -45.85 23.52
N ASN A 595 0.00 -45.06 24.39
CA ASN A 595 1.18 -45.46 25.12
C ASN A 595 0.90 -46.48 26.25
N LYS A 596 -0.28 -46.46 26.89
CA LYS A 596 -0.74 -47.50 27.83
C LYS A 596 -1.00 -48.82 27.08
N TYR A 597 -1.68 -48.78 25.93
CA TYR A 597 -1.91 -49.95 25.07
C TYR A 597 -0.61 -50.52 24.49
N LYS A 598 0.36 -49.67 24.11
CA LYS A 598 1.70 -50.14 23.72
C LYS A 598 2.42 -50.83 24.87
N LYS A 599 2.37 -50.30 26.09
CA LYS A 599 2.95 -50.94 27.27
C LYS A 599 2.31 -52.30 27.56
N SER A 600 0.97 -52.38 27.62
CA SER A 600 0.28 -53.66 27.86
C SER A 600 0.48 -54.66 26.71
N SER A 601 0.59 -54.19 25.46
CA SER A 601 0.97 -55.04 24.33
C SER A 601 2.41 -55.55 24.44
N ILE A 602 3.37 -54.75 24.89
CA ILE A 602 4.75 -55.18 25.14
C ILE A 602 4.81 -56.18 26.30
N GLU A 603 4.08 -55.94 27.38
CA GLU A 603 3.96 -56.88 28.51
C GLU A 603 3.31 -58.21 28.09
N LEU A 604 2.28 -58.17 27.24
CA LEU A 604 1.66 -59.37 26.66
C LEU A 604 2.63 -60.11 25.74
N THR A 605 3.41 -59.40 24.91
CA THR A 605 4.46 -60.01 24.08
C THR A 605 5.57 -60.62 24.94
N GLN A 606 5.97 -60.00 26.04
CA GLN A 606 6.94 -60.57 26.99
C GLN A 606 6.39 -61.81 27.71
N LYS A 607 5.10 -61.81 28.09
CA LYS A 607 4.41 -62.97 28.65
C LYS A 607 4.28 -64.11 27.63
N LEU A 608 3.96 -63.78 26.37
CA LEU A 608 3.89 -64.75 25.27
C LEU A 608 5.28 -65.33 24.97
N ASN A 609 6.33 -64.50 24.91
CA ASN A 609 7.69 -64.97 24.68
C ASN A 609 8.21 -65.85 25.83
N SER A 610 7.96 -65.49 27.09
CA SER A 610 8.35 -66.32 28.24
C SER A 610 7.54 -67.61 28.37
N LEU A 611 6.27 -67.61 27.93
CA LEU A 611 5.46 -68.82 27.76
C LEU A 611 5.92 -69.67 26.57
N ASN A 612 6.38 -69.04 25.49
CA ASN A 612 6.99 -69.74 24.35
C ASN A 612 8.35 -70.33 24.73
N ASP A 613 9.15 -69.65 25.56
CA ASP A 613 10.41 -70.19 26.11
C ASP A 613 10.16 -71.38 27.04
N SER A 614 9.11 -71.36 27.86
CA SER A 614 8.76 -72.50 28.71
C SER A 614 8.16 -73.64 27.90
N TYR A 615 7.30 -73.34 26.91
CA TYR A 615 6.81 -74.31 25.93
C TYR A 615 7.96 -74.96 25.16
N ASN A 616 8.91 -74.18 24.63
CA ASN A 616 10.09 -74.69 23.93
C ASN A 616 11.01 -75.51 24.85
N LYS A 617 11.15 -75.15 26.13
CA LYS A 617 11.86 -75.99 27.11
C LYS A 617 11.15 -77.33 27.35
N VAL A 618 9.82 -77.35 27.40
CA VAL A 618 9.01 -78.58 27.51
C VAL A 618 9.03 -79.40 26.22
N VAL A 619 8.98 -78.76 25.05
CA VAL A 619 9.14 -79.44 23.75
C VAL A 619 10.55 -79.99 23.61
N LEU A 620 11.59 -79.32 24.10
CA LEU A 620 12.95 -79.84 24.13
C LEU A 620 13.14 -80.97 25.15
N SER A 621 12.50 -80.94 26.32
CA SER A 621 12.55 -82.06 27.27
C SER A 621 11.70 -83.25 26.81
N THR A 622 10.59 -83.00 26.11
CA THR A 622 9.79 -84.04 25.45
C THR A 622 10.54 -84.62 24.27
N LYS A 623 11.19 -83.79 23.43
CA LYS A 623 12.01 -84.24 22.29
C LYS A 623 13.20 -85.07 22.78
N LYS A 624 13.87 -84.65 23.86
CA LYS A 624 14.86 -85.47 24.57
C LYS A 624 14.24 -86.77 25.07
N SER A 625 13.17 -86.74 25.86
CA SER A 625 12.51 -87.96 26.36
C SER A 625 12.02 -88.91 25.25
N THR A 626 11.63 -88.40 24.07
CA THR A 626 11.32 -89.23 22.90
C THR A 626 12.56 -89.73 22.18
N GLN A 627 13.66 -88.98 22.16
CA GLN A 627 14.96 -89.47 21.68
C GLN A 627 15.53 -90.51 22.65
N ASP A 628 15.47 -90.28 23.96
CA ASP A 628 15.80 -91.23 25.02
C ASP A 628 14.91 -92.48 24.94
N TYR A 629 13.61 -92.34 24.58
CA TYR A 629 12.71 -93.46 24.36
C TYR A 629 13.01 -94.21 23.05
N ASP A 630 13.27 -93.54 21.93
CA ASP A 630 13.63 -94.20 20.67
C ASP A 630 15.07 -94.76 20.70
N GLU A 631 15.98 -94.18 21.47
CA GLU A 631 17.27 -94.76 21.83
C GLU A 631 17.11 -95.93 22.79
N LEU A 632 16.25 -95.85 23.81
CA LEU A 632 15.94 -96.99 24.69
C LEU A 632 15.21 -98.10 23.93
N LYS A 633 14.40 -97.78 22.92
CA LYS A 633 13.69 -98.72 22.04
C LYS A 633 14.60 -99.30 20.96
N LYS A 634 15.55 -98.52 20.44
CA LYS A 634 16.64 -99.00 19.58
C LYS A 634 17.61 -99.86 20.39
N ASN A 635 17.93 -99.49 21.63
CA ASN A 635 18.72 -100.28 22.56
C ASN A 635 17.94 -101.51 23.03
N TYR A 636 16.62 -101.44 23.20
CA TYR A 636 15.78 -102.61 23.47
C TYR A 636 15.70 -103.53 22.25
N GLN A 637 15.57 -102.99 21.04
CA GLN A 637 15.63 -103.76 19.80
C GLN A 637 17.02 -104.37 19.59
N VAL A 638 18.10 -103.64 19.88
CA VAL A 638 19.48 -104.15 19.89
C VAL A 638 19.70 -105.11 21.05
N VAL A 639 19.00 -105.01 22.18
CA VAL A 639 18.98 -106.01 23.27
C VAL A 639 18.11 -107.20 22.91
N LEU A 640 17.12 -107.07 22.02
CA LEU A 640 16.25 -108.13 21.57
C LEU A 640 16.89 -108.91 20.40
N ASP A 641 17.57 -108.23 19.49
CA ASP A 641 18.38 -108.80 18.41
C ASP A 641 19.79 -109.21 18.90
N SER A 642 20.29 -108.61 19.98
CA SER A 642 21.37 -109.22 20.76
C SER A 642 20.89 -110.23 21.78
N ASN A 643 19.60 -110.40 22.10
CA ASN A 643 19.10 -111.61 22.75
C ASN A 643 18.89 -112.73 21.73
N LYS A 644 18.39 -112.46 20.52
CA LYS A 644 18.41 -113.43 19.41
C LYS A 644 19.84 -113.85 19.10
N SER A 645 20.73 -112.89 18.86
CA SER A 645 22.15 -113.19 18.65
C SER A 645 22.94 -113.44 19.94
N LEU A 646 22.34 -113.42 21.14
CA LEU A 646 22.90 -114.05 22.35
C LEU A 646 22.32 -115.44 22.55
N ASN A 647 21.19 -115.82 21.95
CA ASN A 647 20.74 -117.20 21.88
C ASN A 647 21.51 -117.95 20.78
N GLU A 648 21.72 -117.33 19.62
CA GLU A 648 22.69 -117.81 18.61
C GLU A 648 24.11 -117.79 19.20
N LYS A 649 24.53 -116.74 19.91
CA LYS A 649 25.79 -116.76 20.66
C LYS A 649 25.74 -117.60 21.93
N ILE A 650 24.62 -118.14 22.42
CA ILE A 650 24.61 -119.10 23.54
C ILE A 650 24.74 -120.51 22.96
N SER A 651 24.15 -120.81 21.80
CA SER A 651 24.55 -121.97 21.00
C SER A 651 26.04 -121.89 20.67
N ILE A 652 26.48 -120.79 20.05
CA ILE A 652 27.88 -120.59 19.64
C ILE A 652 28.81 -120.33 20.85
N ILE A 653 28.32 -120.05 22.07
CA ILE A 653 29.12 -120.04 23.32
C ILE A 653 28.89 -121.34 24.11
N GLN A 654 28.04 -122.27 23.71
CA GLN A 654 28.17 -123.67 24.13
C GLN A 654 29.27 -124.29 23.27
N ASP A 655 29.17 -124.20 21.94
CA ASP A 655 30.19 -124.60 20.97
C ASP A 655 31.56 -123.93 21.25
N LYS A 656 31.57 -122.64 21.65
CA LYS A 656 32.78 -121.92 22.07
C LYS A 656 33.00 -121.86 23.58
N TYR A 657 32.20 -122.46 24.46
CA TYR A 657 32.65 -122.68 25.85
C TYR A 657 33.56 -123.89 25.87
N GLU A 658 33.20 -124.92 25.09
CA GLU A 658 34.10 -126.01 24.71
C GLU A 658 35.40 -125.45 24.08
N SER A 659 35.32 -124.43 23.19
CA SER A 659 36.50 -123.81 22.57
C SER A 659 37.16 -122.62 23.32
N LEU A 660 36.53 -122.02 24.33
CA LEU A 660 37.10 -120.93 25.15
C LEU A 660 37.64 -121.44 26.48
N GLN A 661 37.28 -122.65 26.90
CA GLN A 661 38.05 -123.36 27.93
C GLN A 661 39.51 -123.57 27.47
N GLU A 662 39.77 -123.57 26.15
CA GLU A 662 41.13 -123.55 25.56
C GLU A 662 41.72 -122.13 25.35
N LEU A 663 40.91 -121.07 25.30
CA LEU A 663 41.31 -119.76 24.75
C LEU A 663 41.16 -118.57 25.71
N LYS A 664 40.40 -118.72 26.82
CA LYS A 664 40.19 -117.71 27.88
C LYS A 664 41.49 -117.10 28.43
N SER A 665 42.58 -117.85 28.38
CA SER A 665 43.94 -117.44 28.77
C SER A 665 44.51 -116.23 28.02
N LYS A 666 43.94 -115.85 26.87
CA LYS A 666 44.47 -114.77 26.00
C LYS A 666 43.68 -113.45 26.08
N SER A 667 42.39 -113.49 26.42
CA SER A 667 41.50 -112.32 26.36
C SER A 667 41.74 -111.27 27.46
N SER A 668 42.52 -111.59 28.49
CA SER A 668 42.68 -110.70 29.67
C SER A 668 43.59 -109.50 29.40
N GLU A 669 44.57 -109.61 28.50
CA GLU A 669 45.57 -108.56 28.25
C GLU A 669 44.99 -107.43 27.38
N GLU A 670 44.07 -107.75 26.47
CA GLU A 670 43.38 -106.76 25.62
C GLU A 670 42.47 -105.83 26.43
N PHE A 671 41.85 -106.34 27.50
CA PHE A 671 40.98 -105.56 28.39
C PHE A 671 41.73 -104.42 29.10
N ASP A 672 42.92 -104.70 29.63
CA ASP A 672 43.76 -103.68 30.28
C ASP A 672 44.33 -102.65 29.29
N SER A 673 44.43 -102.99 28.00
CA SER A 673 44.76 -102.03 26.94
C SER A 673 43.60 -101.08 26.65
N ALA A 674 42.39 -101.62 26.43
CA ALA A 674 41.19 -100.83 26.19
C ALA A 674 40.86 -99.89 27.36
N LYS A 675 41.11 -100.32 28.60
CA LYS A 675 40.95 -99.49 29.80
C LYS A 675 41.84 -98.24 29.78
N ARG A 676 43.12 -98.37 29.40
CA ARG A 676 44.05 -97.22 29.30
C ARG A 676 43.58 -96.21 28.26
N GLN A 677 43.06 -96.67 27.13
CA GLN A 677 42.49 -95.79 26.09
C GLN A 677 41.27 -95.03 26.61
N ALA A 678 40.43 -95.64 27.45
CA ALA A 678 39.30 -94.95 28.09
C ALA A 678 39.77 -93.87 29.09
N ASP A 679 40.84 -94.13 29.84
CA ASP A 679 41.46 -93.14 30.75
C ASP A 679 42.12 -91.98 29.97
N GLU A 680 42.79 -92.26 28.85
CA GLU A 680 43.35 -91.24 27.93
C GLU A 680 42.24 -90.36 27.33
N LEU A 681 41.14 -90.94 26.84
CA LEU A 681 39.97 -90.20 26.36
C LEU A 681 39.30 -89.38 27.48
N SER A 682 39.30 -89.88 28.72
CA SER A 682 38.82 -89.15 29.90
C SER A 682 39.67 -87.93 30.24
N ILE A 683 40.99 -87.97 29.97
CA ILE A 683 41.89 -86.83 30.12
C ILE A 683 41.65 -85.81 28.99
N LEU A 684 41.61 -86.26 27.73
CA LEU A 684 41.33 -85.40 26.57
C LEU A 684 39.97 -84.69 26.68
N TYR A 685 38.93 -85.37 27.18
CA TYR A 685 37.64 -84.75 27.47
C TYR A 685 37.72 -83.65 28.53
N LYS A 686 38.51 -83.84 29.59
CA LYS A 686 38.73 -82.82 30.63
C LYS A 686 39.53 -81.62 30.11
N GLU A 687 40.49 -81.85 29.21
CA GLU A 687 41.24 -80.77 28.56
C GLU A 687 40.36 -79.98 27.59
N ALA A 688 39.56 -80.67 26.76
CA ALA A 688 38.58 -80.04 25.88
C ALA A 688 37.52 -79.24 26.68
N LYS A 689 37.07 -79.75 27.83
CA LYS A 689 36.17 -79.02 28.74
C LYS A 689 36.81 -77.76 29.30
N LYS A 690 38.06 -77.83 29.78
CA LYS A 690 38.81 -76.64 30.23
C LYS A 690 39.01 -75.61 29.12
N ARG A 691 39.21 -76.05 27.88
CA ARG A 691 39.32 -75.17 26.71
C ARG A 691 37.98 -74.50 26.36
N ALA A 692 36.86 -75.18 26.57
CA ALA A 692 35.54 -74.57 26.46
C ALA A 692 35.33 -73.53 27.58
N GLU A 693 35.67 -73.87 28.83
CA GLU A 693 35.60 -72.96 29.98
C GLU A 693 36.43 -71.68 29.76
N SER A 694 37.66 -71.78 29.27
CA SER A 694 38.47 -70.59 28.96
C SER A 694 37.92 -69.77 27.79
N LEU A 695 37.29 -70.40 26.79
CA LEU A 695 36.63 -69.69 25.69
C LEU A 695 35.35 -68.98 26.14
N ASP A 696 34.60 -69.57 27.07
CA ASP A 696 33.45 -68.90 27.71
C ASP A 696 33.89 -67.71 28.58
N GLU A 697 35.06 -67.80 29.24
CA GLU A 697 35.69 -66.68 29.95
C GLU A 697 36.12 -65.55 28.99
N GLU A 698 36.86 -65.86 27.92
CA GLU A 698 37.25 -64.89 26.86
C GLU A 698 36.02 -64.21 26.20
N LEU A 699 34.95 -64.98 26.00
CA LEU A 699 33.69 -64.48 25.42
C LEU A 699 32.91 -63.61 26.43
N SER A 700 32.97 -63.95 27.72
CA SER A 700 32.44 -63.12 28.82
C SER A 700 33.18 -61.79 28.94
N GLU A 701 34.51 -61.80 28.90
CA GLU A 701 35.33 -60.58 28.89
C GLU A 701 35.05 -59.73 27.64
N SER A 702 34.94 -60.35 26.47
CA SER A 702 34.56 -59.69 25.21
C SER A 702 33.17 -59.03 25.28
N ARG A 703 32.20 -59.67 25.95
CA ARG A 703 30.87 -59.09 26.22
C ARG A 703 30.96 -57.90 27.18
N ASN A 704 31.76 -57.99 28.23
CA ASN A 704 31.96 -56.90 29.19
C ASN A 704 32.60 -55.67 28.51
N LEU A 705 33.67 -55.87 27.74
CA LEU A 705 34.32 -54.81 26.97
C LEU A 705 33.38 -54.15 25.93
N LEU A 706 32.49 -54.93 25.31
CA LEU A 706 31.46 -54.39 24.41
C LEU A 706 30.41 -53.57 25.16
N LEU A 707 29.99 -54.01 26.34
CA LEU A 707 29.06 -53.25 27.21
C LEU A 707 29.70 -51.97 27.74
N GLU A 708 30.97 -51.99 28.10
CA GLU A 708 31.73 -50.79 28.51
C GLU A 708 31.87 -49.81 27.36
N ARG A 709 32.32 -50.25 26.17
CA ARG A 709 32.33 -49.41 24.97
C ARG A 709 30.95 -48.87 24.60
N THR A 710 29.88 -49.63 24.83
CA THR A 710 28.50 -49.17 24.61
C THR A 710 28.12 -48.07 25.61
N ARG A 711 28.50 -48.22 26.89
CA ARG A 711 28.32 -47.20 27.94
C ARG A 711 29.13 -45.95 27.62
N GLU A 712 30.43 -46.07 27.35
CA GLU A 712 31.30 -44.96 26.93
C GLU A 712 30.73 -44.23 25.71
N SER A 713 30.33 -44.97 24.66
CA SER A 713 29.71 -44.40 23.46
C SER A 713 28.39 -43.69 23.76
N SER A 714 27.62 -44.16 24.74
CA SER A 714 26.41 -43.45 25.22
C SER A 714 26.72 -42.20 26.03
N THR A 715 27.77 -42.22 26.85
CA THR A 715 28.26 -41.06 27.59
C THR A 715 28.82 -40.00 26.65
N ILE A 716 29.57 -40.40 25.61
CA ILE A 716 30.07 -39.50 24.57
C ILE A 716 28.90 -38.88 23.78
N ARG A 717 27.91 -39.68 23.36
CA ARG A 717 26.69 -39.13 22.72
C ARG A 717 25.96 -38.13 23.62
N ARG A 718 25.86 -38.41 24.92
CA ARG A 718 25.26 -37.48 25.88
C ARG A 718 26.09 -36.20 26.03
N LEU A 719 27.40 -36.31 26.24
CA LEU A 719 28.28 -35.14 26.39
C LEU A 719 28.31 -34.28 25.13
N LEU A 720 28.22 -34.88 23.94
CA LEU A 720 28.03 -34.15 22.69
C LEU A 720 26.67 -33.44 22.66
N MET A 721 25.56 -34.11 22.99
CA MET A 721 24.24 -33.48 23.02
C MET A 721 24.13 -32.35 24.06
N ASP A 722 24.71 -32.54 25.25
CA ASP A 722 24.78 -31.54 26.31
C ASP A 722 25.62 -30.32 25.84
N ARG A 723 26.72 -30.56 25.10
CA ARG A 723 27.60 -29.53 24.52
C ARG A 723 26.96 -28.79 23.32
N ASP A 724 26.25 -29.51 22.46
CA ASP A 724 25.47 -28.96 21.35
C ASP A 724 24.30 -28.10 21.89
N GLN A 725 23.70 -28.50 23.02
CA GLN A 725 22.69 -27.70 23.71
C GLN A 725 23.29 -26.42 24.31
N GLU A 726 24.48 -26.47 24.93
CA GLU A 726 25.18 -25.26 25.39
C GLU A 726 25.54 -24.31 24.23
N ASP A 727 26.01 -24.82 23.10
CA ASP A 727 26.40 -23.96 21.98
C ASP A 727 25.17 -23.44 21.23
N SER A 728 24.08 -24.21 21.17
CA SER A 728 22.76 -23.72 20.79
C SER A 728 22.28 -22.59 21.72
N SER A 729 22.41 -22.73 23.05
CA SER A 729 22.01 -21.64 23.97
C SER A 729 22.89 -20.41 23.79
N LYS A 730 24.22 -20.57 23.67
CA LYS A 730 25.14 -19.44 23.38
C LYS A 730 24.85 -18.76 22.05
N VAL A 731 24.51 -19.52 21.00
CA VAL A 731 24.09 -18.96 19.70
C VAL A 731 22.77 -18.20 19.84
N ASN A 732 21.79 -18.71 20.59
CA ASN A 732 20.55 -18.01 20.86
C ASN A 732 20.77 -16.73 21.69
N ASP A 733 21.64 -16.76 22.71
CA ASP A 733 22.03 -15.60 23.51
C ASP A 733 22.74 -14.54 22.65
N LEU A 734 23.66 -14.96 21.78
CA LEU A 734 24.34 -14.06 20.84
C LEU A 734 23.38 -13.52 19.77
N MET A 735 22.42 -14.30 19.28
CA MET A 735 21.37 -13.82 18.38
C MET A 735 20.42 -12.84 19.07
N TYR A 736 20.11 -13.05 20.35
CA TYR A 736 19.34 -12.10 21.15
C TYR A 736 20.11 -10.79 21.36
N GLN A 737 21.38 -10.86 21.75
CA GLN A 737 22.27 -9.69 21.90
C GLN A 737 22.43 -8.93 20.59
N LEU A 738 22.66 -9.65 19.47
CA LEU A 738 22.73 -9.06 18.14
C LEU A 738 21.41 -8.38 17.78
N LYS A 739 20.26 -9.02 18.04
CA LYS A 739 18.94 -8.43 17.82
C LYS A 739 18.76 -7.14 18.64
N THR A 740 19.05 -7.14 19.94
CA THR A 740 18.95 -5.94 20.77
C THR A 740 19.88 -4.83 20.27
N LEU A 741 21.11 -5.16 19.87
CA LEU A 741 22.05 -4.19 19.29
C LEU A 741 21.59 -3.67 17.91
N THR A 742 20.91 -4.48 17.09
CA THR A 742 20.30 -3.98 15.84
C THR A 742 19.11 -3.08 16.10
N GLU A 743 18.25 -3.40 17.08
CA GLU A 743 17.14 -2.52 17.46
C GLU A 743 17.62 -1.20 18.09
N GLU A 744 18.70 -1.24 18.89
CA GLU A 744 19.34 -0.03 19.41
C GLU A 744 20.01 0.79 18.30
N ARG A 745 20.70 0.14 17.36
CA ARG A 745 21.27 0.80 16.18
C ARG A 745 20.18 1.45 15.33
N GLU A 746 19.06 0.77 15.12
CA GLU A 746 17.93 1.30 14.33
C GLU A 746 17.20 2.43 15.07
N ARG A 747 17.02 2.34 16.38
CA ARG A 747 16.56 3.48 17.21
C ARG A 747 17.51 4.67 17.07
N ALA A 748 18.81 4.48 17.28
CA ALA A 748 19.81 5.54 17.16
C ALA A 748 19.91 6.12 15.73
N GLN A 749 19.77 5.29 14.70
CA GLN A 749 19.72 5.71 13.30
C GLN A 749 18.44 6.52 13.01
N SER A 750 17.28 6.08 13.52
CA SER A 750 16.02 6.83 13.38
C SER A 750 16.07 8.17 14.11
N GLU A 751 16.68 8.24 15.29
CA GLU A 751 16.88 9.48 16.04
C GLU A 751 17.88 10.40 15.31
N SER A 752 18.97 9.85 14.77
CA SER A 752 19.93 10.59 13.95
C SER A 752 19.28 11.17 12.69
N LEU A 753 18.45 10.40 11.99
CA LEU A 753 17.67 10.87 10.84
C LEU A 753 16.62 11.92 11.22
N ALA A 754 15.95 11.78 12.37
CA ALA A 754 15.02 12.78 12.89
C ALA A 754 15.74 14.10 13.26
N ARG A 755 16.89 14.01 13.94
CA ARG A 755 17.77 15.16 14.25
C ARG A 755 18.29 15.82 12.97
N LEU A 756 18.68 15.03 11.97
CA LEU A 756 19.12 15.52 10.66
C LEU A 756 17.98 16.21 9.90
N SER A 757 16.78 15.64 9.89
CA SER A 757 15.59 16.28 9.28
C SER A 757 15.21 17.58 9.99
N GLY A 758 15.30 17.62 11.33
CA GLY A 758 15.15 18.85 12.11
C GLY A 758 16.20 19.91 11.74
N LYS A 759 17.47 19.52 11.65
CA LYS A 759 18.56 20.42 11.25
C LYS A 759 18.50 20.85 9.78
N GLN A 760 17.99 20.01 8.88
CA GLN A 760 17.72 20.40 7.50
C GLN A 760 16.64 21.48 7.46
N ARG A 761 15.51 21.30 8.15
CA ARG A 761 14.45 22.32 8.23
C ARG A 761 14.92 23.63 8.85
N GLU A 762 15.81 23.56 9.85
CA GLU A 762 16.46 24.73 10.44
C GLU A 762 17.39 25.44 9.45
N LEU A 763 18.15 24.67 8.65
CA LEU A 763 19.00 25.19 7.57
C LEU A 763 18.16 25.80 6.44
N ASP A 764 17.07 25.15 6.03
CA ASP A 764 16.13 25.64 5.03
C ASP A 764 15.47 26.95 5.49
N GLN A 765 15.07 27.05 6.77
CA GLN A 765 14.55 28.28 7.38
C GLN A 765 15.60 29.39 7.46
N LEU A 766 16.85 29.05 7.81
CA LEU A 766 17.96 30.02 7.82
C LEU A 766 18.34 30.47 6.41
N SER A 767 18.26 29.58 5.40
CA SER A 767 18.45 29.92 4.00
C SER A 767 17.33 30.81 3.48
N LEU A 768 16.06 30.50 3.77
CA LEU A 768 14.92 31.35 3.42
C LEU A 768 15.04 32.74 4.07
N ARG A 769 15.37 32.80 5.37
CA ARG A 769 15.65 34.06 6.07
C ARG A 769 16.86 34.81 5.50
N ASN A 770 17.89 34.11 5.07
CA ASN A 770 19.05 34.73 4.42
C ASN A 770 18.67 35.29 3.05
N ASN A 771 17.85 34.58 2.27
CA ASN A 771 17.33 35.05 0.99
C ASN A 771 16.40 36.28 1.17
N GLU A 772 15.56 36.30 2.22
CA GLU A 772 14.77 37.48 2.61
C GLU A 772 15.69 38.66 2.98
N LEU A 773 16.73 38.44 3.77
CA LEU A 773 17.70 39.47 4.15
C LEU A 773 18.53 39.96 2.95
N GLU A 774 18.86 39.09 1.99
CA GLU A 774 19.50 39.46 0.74
C GLU A 774 18.56 40.24 -0.18
N GLN A 775 17.27 39.90 -0.24
CA GLN A 775 16.26 40.69 -0.96
C GLN A 775 16.12 42.09 -0.34
N LEU A 776 15.96 42.19 0.98
CA LEU A 776 15.90 43.46 1.71
C LEU A 776 17.21 44.26 1.58
N PHE A 777 18.38 43.60 1.59
CA PHE A 777 19.66 44.25 1.34
C PHE A 777 19.77 44.77 -0.09
N ASN A 778 19.30 44.02 -1.09
CA ASN A 778 19.28 44.44 -2.49
C ASN A 778 18.27 45.58 -2.72
N GLU A 779 17.13 45.60 -2.02
CA GLU A 779 16.17 46.70 -2.04
C GLU A 779 16.76 47.96 -1.38
N LEU A 780 17.34 47.84 -0.18
CA LEU A 780 18.02 48.94 0.52
C LEU A 780 19.22 49.45 -0.30
N SER A 781 19.98 48.57 -0.94
CA SER A 781 21.06 48.92 -1.86
C SER A 781 20.51 49.67 -3.08
N SER A 782 19.45 49.16 -3.72
CA SER A 782 18.75 49.84 -4.82
C SER A 782 18.30 51.24 -4.40
N ASN A 783 17.61 51.38 -3.28
CA ASN A 783 17.14 52.65 -2.74
C ASN A 783 18.30 53.58 -2.35
N ASN A 784 19.41 53.06 -1.83
CA ASN A 784 20.62 53.84 -1.57
C ASN A 784 21.30 54.30 -2.88
N THR A 785 21.26 53.50 -3.96
CA THR A 785 21.68 53.99 -5.30
C THR A 785 20.71 55.02 -5.89
N LYS A 786 19.41 54.96 -5.58
CA LYS A 786 18.43 56.02 -5.97
C LYS A 786 18.77 57.32 -5.24
N LEU A 787 18.84 57.30 -3.91
CA LEU A 787 19.27 58.44 -3.09
C LEU A 787 20.66 58.97 -3.49
N SER A 788 21.61 58.09 -3.84
CA SER A 788 22.93 58.52 -4.30
C SER A 788 22.86 59.24 -5.66
N ARG A 789 22.02 58.78 -6.59
CA ARG A 789 21.75 59.48 -7.86
C ARG A 789 21.02 60.81 -7.62
N GLU A 790 20.03 60.84 -6.75
CA GLU A 790 19.27 62.06 -6.38
C GLU A 790 20.17 63.09 -5.69
N LEU A 791 21.06 62.66 -4.79
CA LEU A 791 22.08 63.52 -4.20
C LEU A 791 23.12 63.98 -5.24
N GLU A 792 23.41 63.18 -6.27
CA GLU A 792 24.29 63.59 -7.36
C GLU A 792 23.60 64.56 -8.35
N THR A 793 22.32 64.38 -8.66
CA THR A 793 21.55 65.36 -9.47
C THR A 793 21.38 66.65 -8.68
N LEU A 794 20.95 66.62 -7.43
CA LEU A 794 20.85 67.80 -6.56
C LEU A 794 22.21 68.51 -6.38
N LYS A 795 23.32 67.77 -6.30
CA LYS A 795 24.68 68.34 -6.24
C LYS A 795 25.13 68.93 -7.58
N ASN A 796 24.69 68.38 -8.70
CA ASN A 796 24.97 68.91 -10.02
C ASN A 796 24.08 70.13 -10.34
N GLU A 797 22.82 70.14 -9.91
CA GLU A 797 21.93 71.31 -9.90
C GLU A 797 22.48 72.39 -8.97
N GLN A 798 22.92 72.06 -7.76
CA GLN A 798 23.58 72.99 -6.85
C GLN A 798 24.85 73.58 -7.48
N ARG A 799 25.67 72.77 -8.17
CA ARG A 799 26.83 73.25 -8.94
C ARG A 799 26.43 74.13 -10.13
N GLN A 800 25.34 73.82 -10.82
CA GLN A 800 24.82 74.66 -11.90
C GLN A 800 24.32 76.00 -11.35
N LEU A 801 23.56 75.99 -10.26
CA LEU A 801 23.12 77.20 -9.54
C LEU A 801 24.28 77.99 -8.92
N GLU A 802 25.33 77.31 -8.45
CA GLU A 802 26.55 77.97 -7.98
C GLU A 802 27.33 78.59 -9.16
N ASN A 803 27.35 77.94 -10.32
CA ASN A 803 28.00 78.44 -11.53
C ASN A 803 27.22 79.58 -12.19
N THR A 804 25.87 79.53 -12.26
CA THR A 804 25.06 80.66 -12.72
C THR A 804 25.13 81.80 -11.72
N ARG A 805 25.11 81.53 -10.40
CA ARG A 805 25.37 82.55 -9.38
C ARG A 805 26.76 83.16 -9.51
N LYS A 806 27.80 82.38 -9.85
CA LYS A 806 29.14 82.91 -10.14
C LYS A 806 29.14 83.74 -11.41
N SER A 807 28.49 83.30 -12.49
CA SER A 807 28.31 84.06 -13.73
C SER A 807 27.65 85.40 -13.43
N SER A 808 26.51 85.41 -12.73
CA SER A 808 25.82 86.63 -12.32
C SER A 808 26.60 87.47 -11.30
N ILE A 809 27.49 86.89 -10.49
CA ILE A 809 28.43 87.68 -9.69
C ILE A 809 29.47 88.35 -10.59
N THR A 810 30.08 87.63 -11.54
CA THR A 810 31.02 88.22 -12.49
C THR A 810 30.38 89.26 -13.41
N GLU A 811 29.13 89.04 -13.85
CA GLU A 811 28.32 90.02 -14.58
C GLU A 811 28.03 91.26 -13.71
N ASN A 812 27.71 91.09 -12.43
CA ASN A 812 27.53 92.22 -11.51
C ASN A 812 28.86 92.93 -11.17
N ASP A 813 29.99 92.22 -11.13
CA ASP A 813 31.32 92.79 -10.94
C ASP A 813 31.79 93.53 -12.20
N GLU A 814 31.49 93.02 -13.39
CA GLU A 814 31.72 93.70 -14.68
C GLU A 814 30.83 94.94 -14.81
N ILE A 815 29.54 94.84 -14.48
CA ILE A 815 28.63 96.00 -14.38
C ILE A 815 29.15 96.99 -13.33
N SER A 816 29.67 96.54 -12.20
CA SER A 816 30.25 97.41 -11.17
C SER A 816 31.55 98.07 -11.62
N GLN A 817 32.38 97.38 -12.40
CA GLN A 817 33.57 97.93 -13.06
C GLN A 817 33.20 98.94 -14.14
N ILE A 818 32.18 98.67 -14.96
CA ILE A 818 31.65 99.62 -15.96
C ILE A 818 31.07 100.84 -15.24
N ILE A 819 30.31 100.67 -14.16
CA ILE A 819 29.82 101.77 -13.32
C ILE A 819 30.98 102.54 -12.69
N SER A 820 32.08 101.90 -12.29
CA SER A 820 33.27 102.59 -11.80
C SER A 820 33.97 103.36 -12.91
N GLN A 821 34.17 102.77 -14.09
CA GLN A 821 34.75 103.43 -15.27
C GLN A 821 33.90 104.60 -15.75
N LEU A 822 32.56 104.49 -15.69
CA LEU A 822 31.63 105.58 -15.96
C LEU A 822 31.69 106.66 -14.88
N LYS A 823 31.76 106.29 -13.59
CA LYS A 823 32.00 107.24 -12.48
C LYS A 823 33.35 107.93 -12.61
N ASP A 824 34.41 107.25 -13.03
CA ASP A 824 35.74 107.82 -13.20
C ASP A 824 35.86 108.66 -14.47
N SER A 825 35.16 108.28 -15.55
CA SER A 825 34.98 109.13 -16.73
C SER A 825 34.16 110.37 -16.41
N LEU A 826 33.11 110.25 -15.60
CA LEU A 826 32.32 111.36 -15.09
C LEU A 826 33.16 112.25 -14.17
N ASN A 827 33.88 111.69 -13.19
CA ASN A 827 34.83 112.39 -12.32
C ASN A 827 35.93 113.09 -13.13
N GLN A 828 36.42 112.48 -14.22
CA GLN A 828 37.39 113.10 -15.12
C GLN A 828 36.74 114.21 -15.94
N SER A 829 35.46 114.09 -16.33
CA SER A 829 34.72 115.17 -16.98
C SER A 829 34.43 116.32 -16.00
N GLU A 830 34.06 116.05 -14.74
CA GLU A 830 33.93 117.05 -13.70
C GLU A 830 35.27 117.70 -13.37
N ARG A 831 36.38 116.96 -13.36
CA ARG A 831 37.73 117.53 -13.22
C ARG A 831 38.02 118.44 -14.40
N LYS A 832 37.80 118.01 -15.65
CA LYS A 832 37.90 118.86 -16.84
C LYS A 832 37.01 120.11 -16.75
N VAL A 833 35.81 120.02 -16.17
CA VAL A 833 34.93 121.17 -15.92
C VAL A 833 35.49 122.08 -14.82
N ARG A 834 35.91 121.56 -13.67
CA ARG A 834 36.57 122.34 -12.59
C ARG A 834 37.89 122.96 -13.05
N ASP A 835 38.64 122.28 -13.91
CA ASP A 835 39.86 122.76 -14.53
C ASP A 835 39.53 123.89 -15.52
N LEU A 836 38.50 123.73 -16.37
CA LEU A 836 37.98 124.79 -17.24
C LEU A 836 37.41 125.97 -16.45
N GLU A 837 36.76 125.75 -15.31
CA GLU A 837 36.32 126.81 -14.38
C GLU A 837 37.52 127.51 -13.74
N SER A 838 38.56 126.77 -13.33
CA SER A 838 39.79 127.33 -12.81
C SER A 838 40.53 128.14 -13.88
N VAL A 839 40.57 127.67 -15.12
CA VAL A 839 41.15 128.38 -16.27
C VAL A 839 40.30 129.58 -16.65
N ASN A 840 38.98 129.51 -16.57
CA ASN A 840 38.07 130.64 -16.76
C ASN A 840 38.24 131.68 -15.63
N ASN A 841 38.42 131.25 -14.38
CA ASN A 841 38.69 132.16 -13.25
C ASN A 841 40.11 132.74 -13.31
N ASN A 842 41.11 131.97 -13.76
CA ASN A 842 42.46 132.47 -14.05
C ASN A 842 42.48 133.40 -15.26
N LEU A 843 41.64 133.16 -16.28
CA LEU A 843 41.42 134.08 -17.38
C LEU A 843 40.68 135.34 -16.93
N LYS A 844 39.69 135.27 -16.03
CA LYS A 844 39.06 136.45 -15.41
C LYS A 844 40.06 137.24 -14.58
N LEU A 845 40.91 136.58 -13.79
CA LEU A 845 41.96 137.23 -13.00
C LEU A 845 43.04 137.85 -13.90
N SER A 846 43.53 137.10 -14.90
CA SER A 846 44.51 137.58 -15.88
C SER A 846 43.93 138.72 -16.74
N ASN A 847 42.66 138.64 -17.14
CA ASN A 847 41.97 139.70 -17.87
C ASN A 847 41.68 140.92 -16.96
N ARG A 848 41.45 140.72 -15.66
CA ARG A 848 41.40 141.80 -14.66
C ARG A 848 42.79 142.43 -14.46
N ASP A 849 43.86 141.65 -14.48
CA ASP A 849 45.24 142.16 -14.41
C ASP A 849 45.68 142.82 -15.71
N VAL A 850 45.20 142.36 -16.87
CA VAL A 850 45.32 143.06 -18.16
C VAL A 850 44.50 144.34 -18.14
N THR A 851 43.30 144.35 -17.54
CA THR A 851 42.49 145.57 -17.33
C THR A 851 43.19 146.54 -16.39
N LEU A 852 43.79 146.08 -15.29
CA LEU A 852 44.57 146.91 -14.37
C LEU A 852 45.89 147.41 -15.02
N LYS A 853 46.55 146.60 -15.86
CA LYS A 853 47.68 147.02 -16.69
C LYS A 853 47.23 148.04 -17.74
N PHE A 854 46.08 147.86 -18.36
CA PHE A 854 45.48 148.76 -19.34
C PHE A 854 45.04 150.07 -18.69
N GLU A 855 44.52 150.06 -17.46
CA GLU A 855 44.27 151.25 -16.65
C GLU A 855 45.56 151.98 -16.29
N ARG A 856 46.59 151.27 -15.81
CA ARG A 856 47.91 151.87 -15.47
C ARG A 856 48.60 152.43 -16.71
N LEU A 857 48.49 151.73 -17.83
CA LEU A 857 48.97 152.19 -19.13
C LEU A 857 48.15 153.40 -19.60
N THR A 858 46.82 153.37 -19.54
CA THR A 858 45.93 154.51 -19.88
C THR A 858 46.18 155.72 -18.98
N LYS A 859 46.49 155.52 -17.69
CA LYS A 859 46.86 156.60 -16.76
C LYS A 859 48.21 157.22 -17.19
N ASN A 860 49.23 156.41 -17.48
CA ASN A 860 50.50 156.89 -18.08
C ASN A 860 50.28 157.55 -19.45
N TYR A 861 49.45 156.98 -20.32
CA TYR A 861 49.19 157.47 -21.67
C TYR A 861 48.43 158.80 -21.62
N LYS A 862 47.49 158.99 -20.68
CA LYS A 862 46.88 160.29 -20.41
C LYS A 862 47.89 161.32 -19.90
N GLN A 863 48.84 160.92 -19.05
CA GLN A 863 49.87 161.82 -18.54
C GLN A 863 50.87 162.23 -19.64
N LEU A 864 51.36 161.30 -20.48
CA LEU A 864 52.18 161.61 -21.65
C LEU A 864 51.41 162.39 -22.73
N SER A 865 50.14 162.03 -23.00
CA SER A 865 49.28 162.70 -23.98
C SER A 865 48.91 164.13 -23.59
N SER A 866 49.11 164.55 -22.34
CA SER A 866 48.96 165.95 -21.93
C SER A 866 50.23 166.78 -22.15
N GLN A 867 51.38 166.14 -22.31
CA GLN A 867 52.67 166.79 -22.62
C GLN A 867 53.00 166.76 -24.11
N HIS A 868 52.55 165.74 -24.85
CA HIS A 868 52.60 165.73 -26.31
C HIS A 868 51.42 166.48 -26.92
N LYS A 869 51.65 167.79 -27.15
CA LYS A 869 51.26 168.61 -28.31
C LYS A 869 49.92 168.29 -29.02
N ALA A 870 49.05 169.25 -29.31
CA ALA A 870 49.36 170.50 -30.03
C ALA A 870 50.15 170.31 -31.35
N ASP A 871 49.93 169.21 -32.08
CA ASP A 871 50.26 169.07 -33.51
C ASP A 871 49.38 168.01 -34.23
N SER A 872 48.60 168.47 -35.22
CA SER A 872 47.96 167.78 -36.37
C SER A 872 47.38 166.34 -36.32
N THR A 873 46.04 166.27 -36.36
CA THR A 873 45.17 165.48 -37.32
C THR A 873 45.24 163.95 -37.52
N ASN A 874 44.02 163.36 -37.56
CA ASN A 874 43.49 162.36 -38.52
C ASN A 874 43.73 160.82 -38.41
N ASN A 875 42.70 160.15 -37.86
CA ASN A 875 41.68 159.36 -38.60
C ASN A 875 41.94 157.91 -39.15
N SER A 876 41.07 156.97 -38.73
CA SER A 876 40.68 155.69 -39.40
C SER A 876 41.74 154.55 -39.48
N SER A 877 41.45 153.27 -39.80
CA SER A 877 40.20 152.48 -39.99
C SER A 877 40.43 150.98 -39.62
N VAL A 878 39.50 150.22 -39.01
CA VAL A 878 38.43 149.29 -39.54
C VAL A 878 38.92 148.01 -40.28
N TYR A 879 38.09 146.94 -40.31
CA TYR A 879 38.16 145.64 -41.05
C TYR A 879 39.01 144.48 -40.40
N SER A 880 38.72 143.16 -40.55
CA SER A 880 37.48 142.41 -40.95
C SER A 880 37.63 140.85 -40.97
N THR A 881 36.58 140.12 -40.53
CA THR A 881 35.89 138.89 -41.08
C THR A 881 36.64 137.67 -41.70
N ARG A 882 35.98 136.48 -41.60
CA ARG A 882 36.03 135.21 -42.42
C ARG A 882 36.82 134.02 -41.83
N SER A 883 36.66 132.73 -42.23
CA SER A 883 35.49 131.86 -42.58
C SER A 883 35.97 130.43 -43.01
N ASN A 884 35.23 129.35 -42.65
CA ASN A 884 35.30 127.96 -43.18
C ASN A 884 36.64 127.18 -42.95
N SER A 885 36.82 125.86 -43.20
CA SER A 885 36.03 124.80 -43.89
C SER A 885 36.23 123.39 -43.24
N VAL A 886 35.22 122.49 -43.10
CA VAL A 886 34.77 121.37 -44.01
C VAL A 886 35.73 120.15 -44.18
N VAL A 887 35.14 118.94 -44.34
CA VAL A 887 35.69 117.60 -44.73
C VAL A 887 36.09 116.64 -43.57
N ASN A 888 35.94 115.30 -43.62
CA ASN A 888 34.86 114.35 -44.05
C ASN A 888 35.29 112.88 -43.65
N LEU A 889 34.41 111.88 -43.89
CA LEU A 889 34.68 110.41 -43.98
C LEU A 889 34.92 109.68 -42.63
N ALA A 890 34.16 108.67 -42.15
CA ALA A 890 33.16 107.70 -42.64
C ALA A 890 33.70 106.29 -43.04
N SER A 891 32.79 105.29 -43.14
CA SER A 891 33.02 103.83 -43.29
C SER A 891 33.53 103.11 -42.01
N THR A 892 33.22 101.84 -41.68
CA THR A 892 32.30 100.77 -42.18
C THR A 892 32.28 99.65 -41.09
N VAL A 893 31.24 98.82 -40.86
CA VAL A 893 29.85 98.77 -41.36
C VAL A 893 28.95 97.94 -40.41
N SER A 894 27.63 97.95 -40.69
CA SER A 894 26.50 97.08 -40.30
C SER A 894 26.78 95.56 -40.28
N THR A 895 25.95 94.67 -39.70
CA THR A 895 24.54 94.31 -40.03
C THR A 895 23.95 93.53 -38.83
N SER A 896 22.86 93.96 -38.20
CA SER A 896 21.44 93.72 -38.56
C SER A 896 21.02 92.25 -38.65
N ASP A 897 20.48 91.71 -37.56
CA ASP A 897 19.39 90.72 -37.63
C ASP A 897 18.46 90.82 -36.41
N GLN A 898 17.29 91.44 -36.59
CA GLN A 898 16.19 91.46 -35.61
C GLN A 898 14.99 90.61 -36.11
N SER A 899 15.19 89.79 -37.15
CA SER A 899 14.10 89.05 -37.82
C SER A 899 13.72 87.72 -37.14
N VAL A 900 14.39 87.40 -36.02
CA VAL A 900 14.28 86.14 -35.29
C VAL A 900 13.37 86.26 -34.07
N ASP A 901 13.48 87.33 -33.27
CA ASP A 901 12.77 87.43 -31.97
C ASP A 901 11.24 87.45 -32.11
N GLU A 902 10.68 88.15 -33.10
CA GLU A 902 9.22 88.15 -33.33
C GLU A 902 8.70 86.75 -33.71
N LYS A 903 9.49 85.98 -34.48
CA LYS A 903 9.16 84.60 -34.82
C LYS A 903 9.31 83.68 -33.61
N VAL A 904 10.36 83.85 -32.81
CA VAL A 904 10.58 83.10 -31.57
C VAL A 904 9.47 83.40 -30.55
N ALA A 905 9.00 84.65 -30.43
CA ALA A 905 7.87 85.01 -29.59
C ALA A 905 6.56 84.34 -30.06
N TYR A 906 6.29 84.32 -31.37
CA TYR A 906 5.13 83.62 -31.94
C TYR A 906 5.22 82.10 -31.72
N ILE A 907 6.36 81.48 -32.04
CA ILE A 907 6.65 80.05 -31.80
C ILE A 907 6.48 79.70 -30.32
N LYS A 908 7.01 80.53 -29.41
CA LYS A 908 6.91 80.35 -27.96
C LYS A 908 5.46 80.39 -27.48
N ASN A 909 4.65 81.33 -27.98
CA ASN A 909 3.24 81.42 -27.61
C ASN A 909 2.42 80.25 -28.16
N VAL A 910 2.70 79.77 -29.39
CA VAL A 910 2.03 78.58 -29.97
C VAL A 910 2.42 77.30 -29.22
N LEU A 911 3.69 77.13 -28.86
CA LEU A 911 4.15 75.98 -28.06
C LEU A 911 3.62 76.03 -26.61
N LEU A 912 3.53 77.21 -26.00
CA LEU A 912 2.99 77.37 -24.66
C LEU A 912 1.49 77.06 -24.63
N GLY A 913 0.71 77.61 -25.58
CA GLY A 913 -0.71 77.29 -25.72
C GLY A 913 -1.00 75.81 -26.00
N PHE A 914 -0.11 75.11 -26.73
CA PHE A 914 -0.19 73.65 -26.91
C PHE A 914 0.09 72.86 -25.63
N LEU A 915 0.95 73.35 -24.73
CA LEU A 915 1.18 72.70 -23.43
C LEU A 915 0.08 73.01 -22.41
N GLU A 916 -0.50 74.21 -22.48
CA GLU A 916 -1.51 74.72 -21.55
C GLU A 916 -2.93 74.20 -21.87
N HIS A 917 -3.37 74.26 -23.13
CA HIS A 917 -4.71 73.85 -23.54
C HIS A 917 -4.73 72.40 -24.04
N LYS A 918 -4.74 71.47 -23.08
CA LYS A 918 -4.62 70.02 -23.31
C LYS A 918 -5.60 69.45 -24.38
N ASP A 919 -6.80 70.01 -24.47
CA ASP A 919 -7.88 69.53 -25.34
C ASP A 919 -7.75 70.04 -26.79
N GLN A 920 -7.10 71.20 -26.99
CA GLN A 920 -6.89 71.80 -28.32
C GLN A 920 -5.65 71.24 -29.04
N ARG A 921 -4.83 70.42 -28.35
CA ARG A 921 -3.59 69.85 -28.88
C ARG A 921 -3.76 69.16 -30.23
N ILE A 922 -4.87 68.46 -30.46
CA ILE A 922 -5.13 67.75 -31.73
C ILE A 922 -5.34 68.73 -32.91
N GLN A 923 -5.91 69.91 -32.67
CA GLN A 923 -6.07 70.95 -33.72
C GLN A 923 -4.79 71.76 -33.95
N LEU A 924 -3.95 71.92 -32.92
CA LEU A 924 -2.67 72.64 -33.02
C LEU A 924 -1.51 71.75 -33.52
N LEU A 925 -1.64 70.41 -33.43
CA LEU A 925 -0.61 69.45 -33.87
C LEU A 925 -0.17 69.65 -35.33
N PRO A 926 -1.05 69.82 -36.34
CA PRO A 926 -0.63 70.00 -37.72
C PRO A 926 0.08 71.34 -37.96
N VAL A 927 -0.31 72.38 -37.19
CA VAL A 927 0.35 73.70 -37.23
C VAL A 927 1.77 73.59 -36.69
N ILE A 928 1.96 72.90 -35.56
CA ILE A 928 3.27 72.68 -34.93
C ILE A 928 4.15 71.74 -35.77
N SER A 929 3.57 70.68 -36.35
CA SER A 929 4.23 69.80 -37.32
C SER A 929 4.76 70.59 -38.52
N MET A 930 3.96 71.51 -39.08
CA MET A 930 4.36 72.41 -40.17
C MET A 930 5.34 73.51 -39.74
N LEU A 931 5.28 74.00 -38.50
CA LEU A 931 6.11 75.09 -37.99
C LEU A 931 7.52 74.63 -37.57
N LEU A 932 7.67 73.38 -37.13
CA LEU A 932 8.96 72.75 -36.82
C LEU A 932 9.48 71.82 -37.92
N GLY A 933 8.66 71.47 -38.92
CA GLY A 933 9.04 70.61 -40.05
C GLY A 933 9.18 69.13 -39.69
N LEU A 934 8.38 68.64 -38.74
CA LEU A 934 8.43 67.26 -38.24
C LEU A 934 8.00 66.25 -39.32
N GLU A 935 8.64 65.09 -39.35
CA GLU A 935 8.16 64.00 -40.19
C GLU A 935 6.98 63.26 -39.52
N ARG A 936 6.10 62.64 -40.32
CA ARG A 936 4.94 61.83 -39.87
C ARG A 936 5.27 60.66 -38.92
N SER A 937 6.55 60.30 -38.84
CA SER A 937 7.14 59.34 -37.90
C SER A 937 7.34 59.98 -36.51
N GLU A 938 7.85 61.20 -36.47
CA GLU A 938 8.14 61.99 -35.28
C GLU A 938 6.87 62.60 -34.66
N GLU A 939 5.92 63.06 -35.47
CA GLU A 939 4.61 63.54 -35.03
C GLU A 939 3.85 62.45 -34.23
N LYS A 940 3.91 61.20 -34.70
CA LYS A 940 3.37 60.04 -33.95
C LYS A 940 4.13 59.79 -32.65
N ARG A 941 5.46 59.90 -32.66
CA ARG A 941 6.27 59.70 -31.45
C ARG A 941 5.96 60.77 -30.39
N LEU A 942 5.78 62.02 -30.81
CA LEU A 942 5.35 63.13 -29.96
C LEU A 942 3.98 62.86 -29.33
N LEU A 943 2.99 62.41 -30.12
CA LEU A 943 1.68 62.01 -29.59
C LEU A 943 1.80 60.87 -28.56
N THR A 944 2.54 59.80 -28.86
CA THR A 944 2.70 58.66 -27.93
C THR A 944 3.39 59.07 -26.63
N SER A 945 4.34 60.02 -26.67
CA SER A 945 4.99 60.60 -25.48
C SER A 945 4.15 61.64 -24.73
N ILE A 946 2.94 61.97 -25.22
CA ILE A 946 1.99 62.92 -24.61
C ILE A 946 0.69 62.22 -24.15
N SER A 947 0.43 60.99 -24.62
CA SER A 947 -0.69 60.14 -24.23
C SER A 947 -0.32 59.02 -23.25
N SER A 948 0.83 59.15 -22.56
CA SER A 948 1.35 58.25 -21.53
C SER A 948 1.86 59.04 -20.33
#